data_AF-A0AAD7TS71-F1
#
_entry.id   AF-A0AAD7TS71-F1
#
_cell.length_a   1.000
_cell.length_b   1.000
_cell.length_c   1.000
_cell.angle_alpha   90.00
_cell.angle_beta   90.00
_cell.angle_gamma   90.00
#
_symmetry.space_group_name_H-M   'P 1'
#
loop_
_entity.id
_entity.type
_entity.pdbx_description
1 polymer ?
#
loop_
_entity_poly.entity_id
_entity_poly.type
_entity_poly.pdbx_seq_one_letter_code
_entity_poly.pdbx_strand_id
1 'polypeptide(L)'
;MCAEPTGASGGRGGFGGGRGGGRGGPRGAPRGRGGPPGRGGRGGGRGGGVAKRGAGGRGGGRGAPRGRGGRGGGKPGARGGSNVILKPHRHKGVFIAEGKETLLVTKNLVPGEAVYGEKRISVEGSEEGTKVEYRVWNPFRSKLAAGILGGLDAIFIEPGKKVLYLGAASGTSVSHVADIVGPEGVVYAVEFSLRSGRDLIGMAKKRTNVIPIVEDARTPHRYRMLLSSVDVIFADVAQPDQARIVALNAEYFLKDGGHAVISIKASCIDSTVPAEAVFAREVDVLREHKFKPIEQVTLEPYERDHAMLSTSDTIALDLGPPFDDDPRSSSDFEEIAHPSAHNAYWSQSSPAHHTRDEELPLHYMSEEKARRRVTRGPGGNGGGLATQTVEQDLAYDAYDAEGKDVYSKMKASRGPISSGRPRRPPPPPPTTLREFFAQNLEHIPPIIYTLLSCWTRFHKIGKSDVVVWDEAHFGKFGSYYLKREFYFDVHPPLGKMLVGLAGLLAGYDGSFDFTSGATYPETVPYVAMRVMLATFGVAMVPLGWYTAVELGMSWMACHLVALMVLCDVAWLCISRFILLDSMLLFFTFTTVYCLAKFHNQQYRPFTVDWWVWLALTGWSIGCVCSVKWVGFFVTSLVGAYTIEDLWDKFGDLKMSARDQLRHWGARIACLIVLPILIYMASFKLHFMVLSHSGPGDAQMSSLFQANLEGNTFHENPLDVAIGSKVTLKNMGWGGGLLHSHVQTYPVGSEQQQVTCYHYKDENNDWVLLPRWDESPYDPEGPIRFLKDGDVIRLQHAPTTRNLHSHPIPAPVSKLNNEVSCYGNATVGDYQDYWVVEVVDDIHRGGKDKYDRIHSLTTRLRFRHQASGCYLRAANAILPQWGFKQIEVSCDKENNPKDVHTYWNVESHWNHRLPPGDVRYYKSPFLRDFWHLNVAMATSNNALIPDPDKEDILASKPLEWPFLHVGLRMCGWGDNQTKYYLIGTPIIWWGGTISLILGTLAALVYLMRQQRKYQDMEPREWDHFLYVGKIAMLGWLFHFVPFLIMGRVTYIHHYLPTLYFSVLMFGHLLDHFVFTSRRLSDRTKQIVFGVTVFAIVGTFWWFRGVAWGIDGPINEHWGLKWRSTWNIYNE
;
A
#
# COMPACT_ATOMS: atom_id res chain seq x y z
N MET A 1 8.87 -28.89 48.29
CA MET A 1 9.77 -29.59 49.23
C MET A 1 11.18 -29.45 48.71
N CYS A 2 12.15 -29.16 49.59
CA CYS A 2 13.60 -29.04 49.33
C CYS A 2 14.03 -27.94 48.33
N ALA A 3 15.12 -27.20 48.54
CA ALA A 3 15.82 -26.74 49.74
C ALA A 3 16.76 -25.58 49.31
N GLU A 4 16.99 -24.58 50.15
CA GLU A 4 18.13 -23.65 49.96
C GLU A 4 19.46 -24.38 50.23
N PRO A 5 20.62 -23.77 49.91
CA PRO A 5 21.25 -23.04 51.00
C PRO A 5 21.81 -21.65 50.63
N THR A 6 21.95 -20.84 51.68
CA THR A 6 22.55 -19.51 51.73
C THR A 6 24.08 -19.54 51.77
N GLY A 7 24.73 -18.40 51.52
CA GLY A 7 26.17 -18.24 51.69
C GLY A 7 26.66 -16.80 51.49
N ALA A 8 26.81 -16.06 52.58
CA ALA A 8 27.27 -14.66 52.56
C ALA A 8 28.60 -14.46 53.31
N SER A 9 29.54 -13.76 52.69
CA SER A 9 30.64 -12.98 53.30
C SER A 9 31.34 -12.21 52.17
N GLY A 10 31.99 -11.06 52.35
CA GLY A 10 32.30 -10.33 53.58
C GLY A 10 33.78 -9.92 53.56
N GLY A 11 34.12 -8.75 52.99
CA GLY A 11 35.52 -8.32 52.84
C GLY A 11 35.67 -6.81 52.62
N ARG A 12 36.01 -6.08 53.69
CA ARG A 12 36.42 -4.66 53.66
C ARG A 12 37.94 -4.54 53.52
N GLY A 13 38.39 -3.56 52.75
CA GLY A 13 39.75 -3.01 52.80
C GLY A 13 40.04 -2.14 51.55
N GLY A 14 40.63 -0.95 51.63
CA GLY A 14 41.08 -0.20 52.81
C GLY A 14 42.36 0.59 52.54
N PHE A 15 42.22 1.85 52.11
CA PHE A 15 43.24 2.93 52.10
C PHE A 15 44.57 2.72 51.35
N GLY A 16 45.01 3.79 50.66
CA GLY A 16 46.34 3.87 50.02
C GLY A 16 46.53 5.13 49.19
N GLY A 17 46.68 6.29 49.83
CA GLY A 17 47.01 7.55 49.14
C GLY A 17 48.52 7.78 49.06
N GLY A 18 49.00 8.43 47.98
CA GLY A 18 50.40 8.80 47.83
C GLY A 18 50.64 9.83 46.73
N ARG A 19 50.99 11.07 47.12
CA ARG A 19 51.56 12.09 46.22
C ARG A 19 53.09 11.93 46.17
N GLY A 20 53.69 12.12 45.00
CA GLY A 20 55.13 12.31 44.85
C GLY A 20 55.45 12.83 43.45
N GLY A 21 56.28 13.88 43.34
CA GLY A 21 56.70 14.45 42.06
C GLY A 21 58.21 14.70 42.02
N GLY A 22 58.80 14.80 40.84
CA GLY A 22 60.25 14.98 40.68
C GLY A 22 60.68 15.34 39.24
N ARG A 23 61.25 16.53 39.09
CA ARG A 23 61.67 17.21 37.85
C ARG A 23 62.70 16.45 36.98
N GLY A 24 62.72 16.77 35.67
CA GLY A 24 63.89 16.59 34.80
C GLY A 24 63.75 17.25 33.41
N GLY A 25 64.68 18.15 33.05
CA GLY A 25 64.93 18.72 31.70
C GLY A 25 66.42 19.12 31.62
N PRO A 26 66.94 19.86 30.61
CA PRO A 26 66.24 20.62 29.55
C PRO A 26 66.93 20.64 28.14
N ARG A 27 66.44 21.54 27.24
CA ARG A 27 67.01 22.05 25.96
C ARG A 27 66.84 21.13 24.71
N GLY A 28 66.56 21.65 23.51
CA GLY A 28 66.46 23.05 23.04
C GLY A 28 65.51 23.28 21.85
N ALA A 29 65.33 24.56 21.48
CA ALA A 29 64.44 25.09 20.42
C ALA A 29 65.33 25.70 19.27
N PRO A 30 64.87 26.49 18.24
CA PRO A 30 63.58 27.21 18.13
C PRO A 30 62.93 27.44 16.72
N ARG A 31 61.66 27.88 16.73
CA ARG A 31 60.96 28.81 15.78
C ARG A 31 60.85 28.38 14.28
N GLY A 32 59.80 28.73 13.53
CA GLY A 32 58.92 29.89 13.66
C GLY A 32 57.55 29.78 12.94
N ARG A 33 56.94 30.94 12.66
CA ARG A 33 55.49 31.17 12.54
C ARG A 33 55.22 32.03 11.29
N GLY A 34 54.23 31.67 10.45
CA GLY A 34 53.85 32.47 9.27
C GLY A 34 52.62 31.92 8.54
N GLY A 35 51.74 32.81 8.07
CA GLY A 35 50.44 32.47 7.47
C GLY A 35 50.41 32.43 5.92
N PRO A 36 49.22 32.31 5.31
CA PRO A 36 49.00 32.22 3.86
C PRO A 36 49.07 33.60 3.17
N PRO A 37 49.39 33.67 1.86
CA PRO A 37 48.34 33.67 0.82
C PRO A 37 48.77 32.99 -0.52
N GLY A 38 47.89 32.81 -1.51
CA GLY A 38 47.76 33.80 -2.60
C GLY A 38 47.44 33.16 -3.97
N ARG A 39 47.08 33.97 -4.98
CA ARG A 39 46.35 33.55 -6.20
C ARG A 39 46.99 34.15 -7.48
N GLY A 40 47.13 33.34 -8.55
CA GLY A 40 47.58 33.74 -9.91
C GLY A 40 49.10 33.65 -10.15
N GLY A 41 49.63 33.57 -11.37
CA GLY A 41 49.00 33.39 -12.70
C GLY A 41 49.95 33.74 -13.88
N ARG A 42 49.67 33.17 -15.08
CA ARG A 42 50.23 33.48 -16.44
C ARG A 42 51.68 33.14 -16.82
N GLY A 43 51.84 32.72 -18.09
CA GLY A 43 53.07 32.73 -18.91
C GLY A 43 53.65 31.33 -19.19
N GLY A 44 54.01 30.92 -20.42
CA GLY A 44 53.81 31.53 -21.74
C GLY A 44 54.88 31.13 -22.78
N GLY A 45 54.48 30.52 -23.91
CA GLY A 45 55.34 30.22 -25.07
C GLY A 45 55.51 28.72 -25.38
N ARG A 46 55.92 28.27 -26.58
CA ARG A 46 55.92 28.89 -27.94
C ARG A 46 56.33 27.80 -28.96
N GLY A 47 55.70 27.77 -30.15
CA GLY A 47 56.11 26.92 -31.30
C GLY A 47 55.11 25.79 -31.65
N GLY A 48 54.83 25.46 -32.93
CA GLY A 48 55.22 26.12 -34.18
C GLY A 48 55.30 25.15 -35.38
N GLY A 49 54.55 25.40 -36.47
CA GLY A 49 54.56 24.63 -37.74
C GLY A 49 53.60 23.42 -37.74
N VAL A 50 52.62 23.20 -38.65
CA VAL A 50 52.47 23.46 -40.12
C VAL A 50 53.47 22.59 -40.92
N ALA A 51 53.11 21.71 -41.88
CA ALA A 51 51.92 21.53 -42.76
C ALA A 51 51.72 20.02 -43.14
N LYS A 52 50.94 19.51 -44.13
CA LYS A 52 50.10 20.04 -45.25
C LYS A 52 49.09 18.95 -45.75
N ARG A 53 48.03 19.39 -46.46
CA ARG A 53 47.25 18.83 -47.61
C ARG A 53 47.54 17.41 -48.16
N GLY A 54 46.58 16.67 -48.75
CA GLY A 54 45.15 16.96 -49.04
C GLY A 54 44.58 16.20 -50.27
N ALA A 55 43.32 16.49 -50.65
CA ALA A 55 42.50 15.90 -51.75
C ALA A 55 42.08 14.43 -51.56
N GLY A 56 40.90 13.94 -51.98
CA GLY A 56 39.63 14.48 -52.55
C GLY A 56 38.63 13.30 -52.58
N GLY A 57 37.33 13.36 -52.92
CA GLY A 57 36.42 14.41 -53.36
C GLY A 57 35.13 13.77 -53.96
N ARG A 58 33.94 14.27 -53.58
CA ARG A 58 32.60 14.13 -54.23
C ARG A 58 32.00 12.76 -54.64
N GLY A 59 30.69 12.64 -54.37
CA GLY A 59 29.74 11.68 -54.98
C GLY A 59 29.31 10.56 -54.01
N GLY A 60 28.03 10.26 -53.77
CA GLY A 60 26.79 10.69 -54.42
C GLY A 60 26.08 9.51 -55.08
N GLY A 61 25.14 8.85 -54.38
CA GLY A 61 24.39 7.73 -54.94
C GLY A 61 23.40 7.09 -53.96
N ARG A 62 22.10 7.22 -54.23
CA ARG A 62 21.05 6.37 -53.65
C ARG A 62 21.01 5.04 -54.41
N GLY A 63 20.84 3.92 -53.73
CA GLY A 63 20.65 2.60 -54.37
C GLY A 63 20.04 1.58 -53.41
N ALA A 64 18.90 1.00 -53.80
CA ALA A 64 18.16 -0.01 -53.01
C ALA A 64 18.73 -1.44 -53.25
N PRO A 65 18.38 -2.44 -52.40
CA PRO A 65 19.12 -3.70 -52.33
C PRO A 65 18.54 -4.85 -53.19
N ARG A 66 19.42 -5.66 -53.79
CA ARG A 66 19.23 -7.01 -54.37
C ARG A 66 20.64 -7.56 -54.74
N GLY A 67 21.04 -8.82 -54.55
CA GLY A 67 20.46 -9.94 -53.80
C GLY A 67 21.18 -11.28 -54.06
N ARG A 68 21.11 -12.21 -53.09
CA ARG A 68 21.14 -13.70 -53.20
C ARG A 68 22.36 -14.47 -53.79
N GLY A 69 22.87 -15.42 -52.98
CA GLY A 69 23.74 -16.57 -53.32
C GLY A 69 24.91 -16.67 -52.34
N GLY A 70 25.14 -17.70 -51.51
CA GLY A 70 25.07 -19.17 -51.67
C GLY A 70 26.52 -19.71 -51.56
N ARG A 71 26.88 -20.82 -50.89
CA ARG A 71 26.13 -21.96 -50.31
C ARG A 71 27.09 -22.83 -49.44
N GLY A 72 26.57 -23.53 -48.41
CA GLY A 72 27.21 -24.71 -47.76
C GLY A 72 27.96 -24.45 -46.44
N GLY A 73 27.85 -25.28 -45.38
CA GLY A 73 26.94 -26.41 -45.16
C GLY A 73 27.34 -27.30 -43.96
N GLY A 74 26.46 -27.45 -42.94
CA GLY A 74 26.78 -28.23 -41.72
C GLY A 74 25.68 -28.27 -40.65
N LYS A 75 24.54 -28.92 -40.96
CA LYS A 75 23.42 -29.37 -40.08
C LYS A 75 23.13 -28.65 -38.72
N PRO A 76 21.95 -28.03 -38.61
CA PRO A 76 21.13 -28.07 -37.39
C PRO A 76 19.77 -28.80 -37.60
N GLY A 77 19.08 -29.08 -36.49
CA GLY A 77 17.83 -29.86 -36.44
C GLY A 77 16.61 -29.24 -37.12
N ALA A 78 15.53 -30.02 -37.20
CA ALA A 78 14.35 -29.74 -38.03
C ALA A 78 13.63 -28.42 -37.71
N ARG A 79 13.74 -27.44 -38.61
CA ARG A 79 12.86 -26.27 -38.65
C ARG A 79 11.49 -26.63 -39.24
N GLY A 80 10.45 -25.90 -38.82
CA GLY A 80 9.09 -26.03 -39.34
C GLY A 80 9.03 -25.84 -40.87
N GLY A 81 8.30 -26.73 -41.54
CA GLY A 81 8.27 -26.82 -42.99
C GLY A 81 7.90 -28.20 -43.54
N SER A 82 7.26 -29.07 -42.74
CA SER A 82 6.56 -30.23 -43.28
C SER A 82 5.26 -29.75 -43.90
N ASN A 83 5.02 -30.08 -45.18
CA ASN A 83 3.68 -29.98 -45.74
C ASN A 83 2.76 -30.92 -44.96
N VAL A 84 1.73 -30.38 -44.31
CA VAL A 84 0.77 -31.14 -43.52
C VAL A 84 -0.54 -31.20 -44.30
N ILE A 85 -1.07 -32.40 -44.50
CA ILE A 85 -2.33 -32.61 -45.22
C ILE A 85 -3.48 -32.50 -44.21
N LEU A 86 -4.41 -31.56 -44.43
CA LEU A 86 -5.62 -31.47 -43.62
C LEU A 86 -6.71 -32.39 -44.17
N LYS A 87 -7.29 -33.20 -43.30
CA LYS A 87 -8.49 -34.02 -43.57
C LYS A 87 -9.59 -33.65 -42.57
N PRO A 88 -10.87 -33.64 -42.96
CA PRO A 88 -11.97 -33.53 -41.99
C PRO A 88 -11.98 -34.72 -41.04
N HIS A 89 -12.33 -34.50 -39.77
CA HIS A 89 -12.55 -35.57 -38.80
C HIS A 89 -14.00 -36.11 -38.91
N ARG A 90 -14.31 -37.20 -38.18
CA ARG A 90 -15.69 -37.74 -38.11
C ARG A 90 -16.68 -36.73 -37.53
N HIS A 91 -16.24 -35.88 -36.60
CA HIS A 91 -17.04 -34.78 -36.05
C HIS A 91 -16.89 -33.52 -36.89
N LYS A 92 -18.02 -32.89 -37.21
CA LYS A 92 -18.07 -31.63 -37.97
C LYS A 92 -17.33 -30.52 -37.23
N GLY A 93 -16.59 -29.69 -37.95
CA GLY A 93 -15.79 -28.59 -37.38
C GLY A 93 -14.42 -29.00 -36.80
N VAL A 94 -14.15 -30.31 -36.65
CA VAL A 94 -12.85 -30.86 -36.24
C VAL A 94 -12.12 -31.43 -37.46
N PHE A 95 -10.79 -31.33 -37.47
CA PHE A 95 -9.94 -31.79 -38.56
C PHE A 95 -8.73 -32.56 -38.01
N ILE A 96 -8.16 -33.42 -38.84
CA ILE A 96 -6.86 -34.07 -38.62
C ILE A 96 -5.83 -33.42 -39.54
N ALA A 97 -4.65 -33.13 -39.00
CA ALA A 97 -3.50 -32.65 -39.73
C ALA A 97 -2.44 -33.76 -39.78
N GLU A 98 -2.28 -34.39 -40.96
CA GLU A 98 -1.35 -35.49 -41.19
C GLU A 98 0.03 -34.97 -41.64
N GLY A 99 1.04 -35.18 -40.81
CA GLY A 99 2.44 -34.86 -41.11
C GLY A 99 3.37 -36.02 -40.73
N LYS A 100 4.47 -35.72 -40.02
CA LYS A 100 5.28 -36.76 -39.34
C LYS A 100 4.55 -37.38 -38.13
N GLU A 101 3.64 -36.60 -37.55
CA GLU A 101 2.77 -36.96 -36.45
C GLU A 101 1.35 -36.55 -36.88
N THR A 102 0.35 -37.29 -36.42
CA THR A 102 -1.07 -37.00 -36.67
C THR A 102 -1.57 -36.08 -35.56
N LEU A 103 -2.02 -34.87 -35.91
CA LEU A 103 -2.46 -33.86 -34.94
C LEU A 103 -3.94 -33.54 -35.09
N LEU A 104 -4.66 -33.45 -33.97
CA LEU A 104 -6.04 -32.95 -33.94
C LEU A 104 -6.01 -31.41 -34.07
N VAL A 105 -6.84 -30.82 -34.94
CA VAL A 105 -6.88 -29.37 -35.16
C VAL A 105 -8.31 -28.83 -35.33
N THR A 106 -8.52 -27.58 -34.92
CA THR A 106 -9.76 -26.80 -35.18
C THR A 106 -9.47 -25.65 -36.16
N LYS A 107 -10.47 -25.18 -36.90
CA LYS A 107 -10.34 -24.00 -37.78
C LYS A 107 -10.35 -22.73 -36.91
N ASN A 108 -9.30 -21.91 -36.99
CA ASN A 108 -9.16 -20.71 -36.15
C ASN A 108 -10.16 -19.62 -36.57
N LEU A 109 -11.02 -19.18 -35.65
CA LEU A 109 -11.89 -18.02 -35.87
C LEU A 109 -11.15 -16.68 -35.85
N VAL A 110 -9.95 -16.61 -35.25
CA VAL A 110 -9.14 -15.39 -35.13
C VAL A 110 -7.74 -15.64 -35.68
N PRO A 111 -7.55 -15.63 -37.02
CA PRO A 111 -6.26 -15.90 -37.66
C PRO A 111 -5.15 -14.96 -37.15
N GLY A 112 -3.93 -15.48 -37.07
CA GLY A 112 -2.78 -14.75 -36.53
C GLY A 112 -2.56 -14.92 -35.02
N GLU A 113 -3.55 -15.40 -34.26
CA GLU A 113 -3.49 -15.53 -32.80
C GLU A 113 -3.59 -16.97 -32.28
N ALA A 114 -2.74 -17.30 -31.29
CA ALA A 114 -2.84 -18.50 -30.44
C ALA A 114 -3.36 -18.10 -29.05
N VAL A 115 -4.12 -18.98 -28.39
CA VAL A 115 -4.75 -18.68 -27.08
C VAL A 115 -3.86 -19.09 -25.91
N TYR A 116 -3.17 -20.23 -26.01
CA TYR A 116 -2.34 -20.80 -24.95
C TYR A 116 -0.96 -21.27 -25.42
N GLY A 117 -0.50 -20.72 -26.56
CA GLY A 117 0.81 -21.02 -27.17
C GLY A 117 0.81 -22.25 -28.08
N GLU A 118 -0.36 -22.73 -28.49
CA GLU A 118 -0.52 -23.87 -29.40
C GLU A 118 0.07 -23.62 -30.79
N LYS A 119 0.52 -24.69 -31.44
CA LYS A 119 1.00 -24.66 -32.83
C LYS A 119 -0.16 -24.30 -33.77
N ARG A 120 0.11 -23.48 -34.77
CA ARG A 120 -0.87 -23.03 -35.78
C ARG A 120 -0.40 -23.42 -37.17
N ILE A 121 -1.35 -23.83 -38.02
CA ILE A 121 -1.13 -24.31 -39.39
C ILE A 121 -1.90 -23.40 -40.33
N SER A 122 -1.20 -22.66 -41.18
CA SER A 122 -1.81 -21.80 -42.20
C SER A 122 -1.83 -22.53 -43.54
N VAL A 123 -2.97 -22.49 -44.22
CA VAL A 123 -3.19 -23.03 -45.58
C VAL A 123 -3.75 -21.92 -46.45
N GLU A 124 -3.38 -21.91 -47.73
CA GLU A 124 -3.95 -20.96 -48.70
C GLU A 124 -5.42 -21.32 -48.96
N GLY A 125 -6.30 -20.31 -48.89
CA GLY A 125 -7.74 -20.49 -49.03
C GLY A 125 -8.15 -20.71 -50.49
N SER A 126 -9.43 -21.03 -50.68
CA SER A 126 -10.04 -21.26 -52.01
C SER A 126 -10.20 -19.99 -52.85
N GLU A 127 -9.95 -18.80 -52.27
CA GLU A 127 -9.97 -17.51 -52.96
C GLU A 127 -8.56 -16.88 -52.94
N GLU A 128 -8.09 -16.38 -54.09
CA GLU A 128 -6.74 -15.81 -54.23
C GLU A 128 -6.46 -14.72 -53.16
N GLY A 129 -5.46 -14.97 -52.33
CA GLY A 129 -5.01 -14.05 -51.28
C GLY A 129 -5.59 -14.32 -49.88
N THR A 130 -6.61 -15.17 -49.74
CA THR A 130 -7.11 -15.58 -48.41
C THR A 130 -6.20 -16.63 -47.78
N LYS A 131 -5.96 -16.53 -46.46
CA LYS A 131 -5.23 -17.55 -45.68
C LYS A 131 -6.13 -18.08 -44.58
N VAL A 132 -6.41 -19.37 -44.62
CA VAL A 132 -7.17 -20.06 -43.57
C VAL A 132 -6.17 -20.62 -42.57
N GLU A 133 -6.46 -20.45 -41.28
CA GLU A 133 -5.58 -20.90 -40.21
C GLU A 133 -6.27 -21.94 -39.34
N TYR A 134 -5.51 -22.92 -38.86
CA TYR A 134 -5.95 -24.00 -38.00
C TYR A 134 -5.08 -24.04 -36.74
N ARG A 135 -5.66 -24.43 -35.61
CA ARG A 135 -5.02 -24.50 -34.28
C ARG A 135 -4.92 -25.94 -33.83
N VAL A 136 -3.73 -26.37 -33.40
CA VAL A 136 -3.51 -27.70 -32.83
C VAL A 136 -4.17 -27.80 -31.46
N TRP A 137 -5.02 -28.81 -31.28
CA TRP A 137 -5.75 -29.08 -30.05
C TRP A 137 -5.04 -30.17 -29.26
N ASN A 138 -4.50 -29.82 -28.09
CA ASN A 138 -3.69 -30.74 -27.29
C ASN A 138 -4.56 -31.60 -26.35
N PRO A 139 -4.58 -32.94 -26.48
CA PRO A 139 -5.38 -33.82 -25.61
C PRO A 139 -4.92 -33.82 -24.16
N PHE A 140 -3.61 -33.64 -23.88
CA PHE A 140 -3.07 -33.51 -22.52
C PHE A 140 -3.40 -32.15 -21.84
N ARG A 141 -4.22 -31.31 -22.47
CA ARG A 141 -4.69 -30.03 -21.91
C ARG A 141 -6.20 -29.81 -22.07
N SER A 142 -6.92 -30.78 -22.67
CA SER A 142 -8.33 -30.63 -22.99
C SER A 142 -9.01 -31.99 -23.00
N LYS A 143 -9.86 -32.23 -21.99
CA LYS A 143 -10.54 -33.51 -21.77
C LYS A 143 -11.46 -33.89 -22.93
N LEU A 144 -12.06 -32.90 -23.60
CA LEU A 144 -12.83 -33.11 -24.83
C LEU A 144 -11.94 -33.58 -26.01
N ALA A 145 -10.73 -33.06 -26.17
CA ALA A 145 -9.79 -33.56 -27.18
C ALA A 145 -9.27 -34.96 -26.85
N ALA A 146 -9.03 -35.25 -25.57
CA ALA A 146 -8.72 -36.60 -25.10
C ALA A 146 -9.89 -37.57 -25.40
N GLY A 147 -11.14 -37.17 -25.17
CA GLY A 147 -12.33 -37.96 -25.49
C GLY A 147 -12.47 -38.23 -26.99
N ILE A 148 -12.33 -37.20 -27.84
CA ILE A 148 -12.37 -37.34 -29.30
C ILE A 148 -11.30 -38.31 -29.81
N LEU A 149 -10.07 -38.26 -29.26
CA LEU A 149 -9.01 -39.22 -29.63
C LEU A 149 -9.19 -40.60 -28.96
N GLY A 150 -9.87 -40.67 -27.82
CA GLY A 150 -10.27 -41.91 -27.14
C GLY A 150 -11.44 -42.64 -27.81
N GLY A 151 -12.08 -42.02 -28.81
CA GLY A 151 -13.15 -42.63 -29.60
C GLY A 151 -14.58 -42.27 -29.17
N LEU A 152 -14.77 -41.18 -28.42
CA LEU A 152 -16.08 -40.61 -28.08
C LEU A 152 -16.82 -40.19 -29.35
N ASP A 153 -17.89 -40.89 -29.75
CA ASP A 153 -18.57 -40.68 -31.03
C ASP A 153 -19.65 -39.59 -30.94
N ALA A 154 -20.31 -39.45 -29.79
CA ALA A 154 -21.47 -38.60 -29.58
C ALA A 154 -21.13 -37.33 -28.77
N ILE A 155 -20.25 -36.48 -29.31
CA ILE A 155 -19.87 -35.21 -28.66
C ILE A 155 -20.93 -34.10 -28.74
N PHE A 156 -21.89 -34.21 -29.66
CA PHE A 156 -23.00 -33.27 -29.99
C PHE A 156 -22.66 -31.81 -30.32
N ILE A 157 -21.43 -31.35 -30.05
CA ILE A 157 -20.89 -30.04 -30.42
C ILE A 157 -20.63 -30.03 -31.93
N GLU A 158 -21.47 -29.30 -32.67
CA GLU A 158 -21.38 -29.13 -34.13
C GLU A 158 -21.43 -27.64 -34.53
N PRO A 159 -20.98 -27.28 -35.74
CA PRO A 159 -21.15 -25.93 -36.29
C PRO A 159 -22.61 -25.44 -36.20
N GLY A 160 -22.82 -24.20 -35.76
CA GLY A 160 -24.13 -23.56 -35.62
C GLY A 160 -24.90 -23.88 -34.32
N LYS A 161 -24.41 -24.79 -33.47
CA LYS A 161 -25.06 -25.14 -32.19
C LYS A 161 -24.86 -24.08 -31.10
N LYS A 162 -25.78 -24.02 -30.13
CA LYS A 162 -25.59 -23.28 -28.87
C LYS A 162 -25.10 -24.23 -27.79
N VAL A 163 -23.94 -23.93 -27.20
CA VAL A 163 -23.28 -24.76 -26.18
C VAL A 163 -23.19 -24.00 -24.86
N LEU A 164 -23.62 -24.62 -23.77
CA LEU A 164 -23.34 -24.16 -22.40
C LEU A 164 -22.14 -24.92 -21.85
N TYR A 165 -21.02 -24.23 -21.66
CA TYR A 165 -19.79 -24.78 -21.11
C TYR A 165 -19.70 -24.43 -19.61
N LEU A 166 -19.78 -25.44 -18.74
CA LEU A 166 -19.65 -25.32 -17.29
C LEU A 166 -18.22 -25.66 -16.86
N GLY A 167 -17.55 -24.77 -16.12
CA GLY A 167 -16.14 -24.93 -15.73
C GLY A 167 -15.16 -24.45 -16.80
N ALA A 168 -15.43 -23.27 -17.37
CA ALA A 168 -14.70 -22.72 -18.52
C ALA A 168 -13.21 -22.39 -18.25
N ALA A 169 -12.80 -22.26 -16.98
CA ALA A 169 -11.44 -21.93 -16.56
C ALA A 169 -10.86 -20.73 -17.33
N SER A 170 -9.60 -20.80 -17.77
CA SER A 170 -8.94 -19.74 -18.56
C SER A 170 -9.28 -19.76 -20.06
N GLY A 171 -10.28 -20.55 -20.48
CA GLY A 171 -10.79 -20.55 -21.86
C GLY A 171 -9.99 -21.40 -22.86
N THR A 172 -9.06 -22.25 -22.42
CA THR A 172 -8.24 -23.12 -23.30
C THR A 172 -9.10 -24.02 -24.19
N SER A 173 -9.87 -24.93 -23.59
CA SER A 173 -10.84 -25.81 -24.28
C SER A 173 -11.98 -25.02 -24.91
N VAL A 174 -12.52 -24.01 -24.21
CA VAL A 174 -13.63 -23.16 -24.68
C VAL A 174 -13.31 -22.53 -26.02
N SER A 175 -12.06 -22.07 -26.23
CA SER A 175 -11.63 -21.48 -27.50
C SER A 175 -11.62 -22.47 -28.67
N HIS A 176 -11.49 -23.78 -28.43
CA HIS A 176 -11.62 -24.81 -29.46
C HIS A 176 -13.09 -25.20 -29.69
N VAL A 177 -13.90 -25.26 -28.64
CA VAL A 177 -15.37 -25.43 -28.76
C VAL A 177 -15.98 -24.29 -29.58
N ALA A 178 -15.56 -23.05 -29.32
CA ALA A 178 -15.95 -21.87 -30.10
C ALA A 178 -15.54 -21.97 -31.57
N ASP A 179 -14.31 -22.42 -31.86
CA ASP A 179 -13.81 -22.64 -33.22
C ASP A 179 -14.62 -23.74 -33.97
N ILE A 180 -15.09 -24.79 -33.28
CA ILE A 180 -15.90 -25.89 -33.86
C ILE A 180 -17.33 -25.42 -34.14
N VAL A 181 -17.94 -24.75 -33.16
CA VAL A 181 -19.29 -24.16 -33.25
C VAL A 181 -19.36 -23.08 -34.33
N GLY A 182 -18.25 -22.40 -34.61
CA GLY A 182 -18.13 -21.44 -35.69
C GLY A 182 -18.88 -20.12 -35.41
N PRO A 183 -18.97 -19.23 -36.40
CA PRO A 183 -19.49 -17.88 -36.22
C PRO A 183 -21.02 -17.81 -36.09
N GLU A 184 -21.75 -18.86 -36.48
CA GLU A 184 -23.22 -18.91 -36.45
C GLU A 184 -23.79 -19.45 -35.13
N GLY A 185 -23.00 -20.23 -34.38
CA GLY A 185 -23.37 -20.72 -33.07
C GLY A 185 -22.76 -19.90 -31.92
N VAL A 186 -23.11 -20.24 -30.68
CA VAL A 186 -22.75 -19.46 -29.49
C VAL A 186 -22.29 -20.39 -28.36
N VAL A 187 -21.21 -20.02 -27.68
CA VAL A 187 -20.70 -20.72 -26.49
C VAL A 187 -20.87 -19.84 -25.26
N TYR A 188 -21.80 -20.21 -24.39
CA TYR A 188 -21.95 -19.59 -23.06
C TYR A 188 -20.97 -20.25 -22.10
N ALA A 189 -19.97 -19.51 -21.62
CA ALA A 189 -18.86 -20.06 -20.87
C ALA A 189 -18.94 -19.63 -19.39
N VAL A 190 -19.40 -20.54 -18.52
CA VAL A 190 -19.62 -20.30 -17.09
C VAL A 190 -18.36 -20.65 -16.29
N GLU A 191 -17.89 -19.71 -15.47
CA GLU A 191 -16.74 -19.86 -14.59
C GLU A 191 -16.96 -19.13 -13.26
N PHE A 192 -16.67 -19.76 -12.13
CA PHE A 192 -16.86 -19.16 -10.80
C PHE A 192 -15.65 -18.29 -10.38
N SER A 193 -14.44 -18.67 -10.78
CA SER A 193 -13.21 -17.97 -10.40
C SER A 193 -13.05 -16.65 -11.16
N LEU A 194 -13.13 -15.52 -10.44
CA LEU A 194 -12.83 -14.17 -10.98
C LEU A 194 -11.47 -14.09 -11.70
N ARG A 195 -10.47 -14.86 -11.24
CA ARG A 195 -9.15 -14.93 -11.88
C ARG A 195 -9.22 -15.59 -13.26
N SER A 196 -9.86 -16.75 -13.33
CA SER A 196 -10.01 -17.52 -14.58
C SER A 196 -10.95 -16.80 -15.55
N GLY A 197 -12.04 -16.23 -15.02
CA GLY A 197 -12.99 -15.39 -15.75
C GLY A 197 -12.35 -14.19 -16.43
N ARG A 198 -11.29 -13.58 -15.86
CA ARG A 198 -10.55 -12.50 -16.51
C ARG A 198 -9.86 -12.96 -17.81
N ASP A 199 -9.20 -14.11 -17.79
CA ASP A 199 -8.55 -14.68 -18.98
C ASP A 199 -9.61 -15.09 -20.02
N LEU A 200 -10.73 -15.66 -19.56
CA LEU A 200 -11.88 -16.02 -20.37
C LEU A 200 -12.52 -14.79 -21.06
N ILE A 201 -12.69 -13.68 -20.36
CA ILE A 201 -13.15 -12.39 -20.92
C ILE A 201 -12.14 -11.84 -21.94
N GLY A 202 -10.84 -11.93 -21.65
CA GLY A 202 -9.78 -11.52 -22.58
C GLY A 202 -9.80 -12.30 -23.91
N MET A 203 -10.12 -13.60 -23.84
CA MET A 203 -10.30 -14.48 -25.00
C MET A 203 -11.62 -14.19 -25.74
N ALA A 204 -12.74 -14.05 -25.01
CA ALA A 204 -14.06 -13.75 -25.56
C ALA A 204 -14.13 -12.37 -26.25
N LYS A 205 -13.36 -11.37 -25.79
CA LYS A 205 -13.22 -10.06 -26.46
C LYS A 205 -12.75 -10.19 -27.93
N LYS A 206 -12.12 -11.31 -28.29
CA LYS A 206 -11.61 -11.60 -29.63
C LYS A 206 -12.44 -12.66 -30.36
N ARG A 207 -13.01 -13.63 -29.64
CA ARG A 207 -13.99 -14.60 -30.16
C ARG A 207 -15.39 -14.18 -29.76
N THR A 208 -16.03 -13.37 -30.60
CA THR A 208 -17.36 -12.78 -30.36
C THR A 208 -18.50 -13.79 -30.22
N ASN A 209 -18.28 -15.05 -30.59
CA ASN A 209 -19.22 -16.16 -30.37
C ASN A 209 -19.11 -16.80 -28.97
N VAL A 210 -18.22 -16.30 -28.10
CA VAL A 210 -18.12 -16.71 -26.69
C VAL A 210 -18.72 -15.64 -25.79
N ILE A 211 -19.69 -16.03 -24.96
CA ILE A 211 -20.30 -15.17 -23.94
C ILE A 211 -19.76 -15.63 -22.57
N PRO A 212 -18.84 -14.89 -21.94
CA PRO A 212 -18.26 -15.25 -20.65
C PRO A 212 -19.24 -14.87 -19.52
N ILE A 213 -19.52 -15.83 -18.64
CA ILE A 213 -20.44 -15.66 -17.51
C ILE A 213 -19.67 -16.00 -16.23
N VAL A 214 -19.35 -14.98 -15.44
CA VAL A 214 -18.55 -15.16 -14.22
C VAL A 214 -19.47 -15.27 -13.01
N GLU A 215 -20.02 -16.46 -12.78
CA GLU A 215 -20.96 -16.76 -11.67
C GLU A 215 -20.93 -18.27 -11.31
N ASP A 216 -21.47 -18.64 -10.14
CA ASP A 216 -21.49 -20.02 -9.65
C ASP A 216 -22.50 -20.90 -10.41
N ALA A 217 -22.00 -21.93 -11.10
CA ALA A 217 -22.78 -22.91 -11.85
C ALA A 217 -23.85 -23.65 -11.02
N ARG A 218 -23.74 -23.67 -9.68
CA ARG A 218 -24.75 -24.23 -8.76
C ARG A 218 -26.01 -23.37 -8.65
N THR A 219 -25.99 -22.14 -9.15
CA THR A 219 -27.09 -21.16 -9.04
C THR A 219 -27.56 -20.62 -10.40
N PRO A 220 -28.11 -21.48 -11.30
CA PRO A 220 -28.50 -21.08 -12.65
C PRO A 220 -29.51 -19.93 -12.71
N HIS A 221 -30.37 -19.80 -11.68
CA HIS A 221 -31.33 -18.70 -11.57
C HIS A 221 -30.69 -17.29 -11.57
N ARG A 222 -29.41 -17.15 -11.19
CA ARG A 222 -28.71 -15.84 -11.15
C ARG A 222 -28.32 -15.35 -12.53
N TYR A 223 -27.86 -16.24 -13.40
CA TYR A 223 -27.47 -15.92 -14.78
C TYR A 223 -28.54 -16.27 -15.82
N ARG A 224 -29.75 -16.68 -15.39
CA ARG A 224 -30.86 -17.05 -16.30
C ARG A 224 -31.26 -16.00 -17.32
N MET A 225 -30.97 -14.72 -17.05
CA MET A 225 -31.26 -13.61 -17.97
C MET A 225 -30.19 -13.42 -19.07
N LEU A 226 -29.07 -14.17 -19.00
CA LEU A 226 -27.93 -14.02 -19.91
C LEU A 226 -27.87 -15.13 -20.98
N LEU A 227 -28.66 -16.20 -20.88
CA LEU A 227 -28.67 -17.32 -21.82
C LEU A 227 -30.06 -17.53 -22.44
N SER A 228 -30.07 -17.83 -23.73
CA SER A 228 -31.19 -18.54 -24.37
C SER A 228 -31.05 -20.05 -24.19
N SER A 229 -32.12 -20.82 -24.39
CA SER A 229 -32.04 -22.29 -24.44
C SER A 229 -30.93 -22.80 -25.38
N VAL A 230 -30.15 -23.76 -24.90
CA VAL A 230 -28.96 -24.34 -25.54
C VAL A 230 -29.24 -25.74 -26.08
N ASP A 231 -28.47 -26.15 -27.08
CA ASP A 231 -28.58 -27.48 -27.68
C ASP A 231 -27.76 -28.54 -26.95
N VAL A 232 -26.63 -28.13 -26.35
CA VAL A 232 -25.69 -29.02 -25.66
C VAL A 232 -25.14 -28.37 -24.40
N ILE A 233 -25.03 -29.13 -23.31
CA ILE A 233 -24.22 -28.77 -22.13
C ILE A 233 -22.91 -29.56 -22.18
N PHE A 234 -21.79 -28.89 -22.00
CA PHE A 234 -20.49 -29.51 -21.75
C PHE A 234 -20.02 -29.15 -20.34
N ALA A 235 -19.70 -30.14 -19.51
CA ALA A 235 -19.31 -29.92 -18.12
C ALA A 235 -17.90 -30.46 -17.81
N ASP A 236 -17.01 -29.55 -17.41
CA ASP A 236 -15.67 -29.84 -16.88
C ASP A 236 -15.51 -29.19 -15.49
N VAL A 237 -16.46 -29.51 -14.60
CA VAL A 237 -16.55 -28.98 -13.24
C VAL A 237 -15.95 -29.99 -12.26
N ALA A 238 -14.89 -29.63 -11.53
CA ALA A 238 -14.23 -30.52 -10.57
C ALA A 238 -14.81 -30.41 -9.15
N GLN A 239 -16.13 -30.60 -8.98
CA GLN A 239 -16.83 -30.56 -7.69
C GLN A 239 -17.44 -31.93 -7.33
N PRO A 240 -17.68 -32.24 -6.04
CA PRO A 240 -18.29 -33.51 -5.67
C PRO A 240 -19.75 -33.70 -6.14
N ASP A 241 -20.48 -32.60 -6.38
CA ASP A 241 -21.88 -32.59 -6.80
C ASP A 241 -22.06 -32.37 -8.32
N GLN A 242 -21.17 -32.96 -9.13
CA GLN A 242 -21.09 -32.81 -10.59
C GLN A 242 -22.42 -33.09 -11.31
N ALA A 243 -22.98 -34.29 -11.19
CA ALA A 243 -24.25 -34.65 -11.84
C ALA A 243 -25.40 -33.69 -11.50
N ARG A 244 -25.50 -33.27 -10.22
CA ARG A 244 -26.52 -32.33 -9.73
C ARG A 244 -26.39 -30.94 -10.37
N ILE A 245 -25.16 -30.45 -10.56
CA ILE A 245 -24.89 -29.17 -11.24
C ILE A 245 -25.34 -29.24 -12.70
N VAL A 246 -25.08 -30.35 -13.39
CA VAL A 246 -25.48 -30.54 -14.78
C VAL A 246 -27.01 -30.62 -14.90
N ALA A 247 -27.67 -31.39 -14.04
CA ALA A 247 -29.13 -31.51 -14.01
C ALA A 247 -29.82 -30.15 -13.80
N LEU A 248 -29.40 -29.37 -12.80
CA LEU A 248 -29.96 -28.03 -12.56
C LEU A 248 -29.73 -27.05 -13.70
N ASN A 249 -28.60 -27.13 -14.41
CA ASN A 249 -28.36 -26.29 -15.59
C ASN A 249 -29.21 -26.74 -16.79
N ALA A 250 -29.48 -28.03 -16.91
CA ALA A 250 -30.33 -28.56 -17.95
C ALA A 250 -31.80 -28.16 -17.76
N GLU A 251 -32.36 -28.31 -16.57
CA GLU A 251 -33.72 -27.88 -16.22
C GLU A 251 -34.01 -26.41 -16.57
N TYR A 252 -32.98 -25.54 -16.53
CA TYR A 252 -33.11 -24.12 -16.86
C TYR A 252 -32.82 -23.78 -18.31
N PHE A 253 -31.93 -24.51 -18.99
CA PHE A 253 -31.34 -24.07 -20.26
C PHE A 253 -31.30 -25.11 -21.37
N LEU A 254 -31.29 -26.41 -21.08
CA LEU A 254 -31.25 -27.42 -22.14
C LEU A 254 -32.61 -27.50 -22.84
N LYS A 255 -32.62 -27.65 -24.17
CA LYS A 255 -33.85 -27.92 -24.92
C LYS A 255 -34.29 -29.38 -24.72
N ASP A 256 -35.59 -29.64 -24.85
CA ASP A 256 -36.13 -31.00 -24.92
C ASP A 256 -35.41 -31.82 -26.00
N GLY A 257 -34.95 -33.02 -25.64
CA GLY A 257 -34.13 -33.87 -26.51
C GLY A 257 -32.70 -33.36 -26.76
N GLY A 258 -32.25 -32.35 -26.02
CA GLY A 258 -30.87 -31.88 -25.99
C GLY A 258 -29.93 -32.86 -25.30
N HIS A 259 -28.63 -32.56 -25.38
CA HIS A 259 -27.56 -33.46 -24.93
C HIS A 259 -26.67 -32.85 -23.86
N ALA A 260 -26.14 -33.69 -22.97
CA ALA A 260 -25.11 -33.28 -22.02
C ALA A 260 -23.87 -34.18 -22.16
N VAL A 261 -22.68 -33.58 -22.08
CA VAL A 261 -21.39 -34.25 -22.16
C VAL A 261 -20.59 -33.86 -20.93
N ILE A 262 -20.28 -34.84 -20.09
CA ILE A 262 -19.78 -34.64 -18.72
C ILE A 262 -18.40 -35.29 -18.58
N SER A 263 -17.43 -34.52 -18.11
CA SER A 263 -16.10 -35.01 -17.75
C SER A 263 -16.06 -35.38 -16.26
N ILE A 264 -16.29 -36.66 -15.95
CA ILE A 264 -16.28 -37.17 -14.57
C ILE A 264 -14.84 -37.39 -14.12
N LYS A 265 -14.44 -36.73 -13.02
CA LYS A 265 -13.15 -36.95 -12.34
C LYS A 265 -13.35 -37.67 -11.02
N ALA A 266 -13.00 -38.96 -10.95
CA ALA A 266 -13.32 -39.80 -9.80
C ALA A 266 -12.72 -39.26 -8.49
N SER A 267 -11.44 -38.87 -8.52
CA SER A 267 -10.69 -38.40 -7.34
C SER A 267 -11.21 -37.09 -6.72
N CYS A 268 -12.07 -36.34 -7.43
CA CYS A 268 -12.67 -35.10 -6.92
C CYS A 268 -14.10 -35.29 -6.39
N ILE A 269 -14.70 -36.46 -6.63
CA ILE A 269 -16.00 -36.84 -6.07
C ILE A 269 -15.78 -37.65 -4.79
N ASP A 270 -14.96 -38.70 -4.87
CA ASP A 270 -14.65 -39.58 -3.75
C ASP A 270 -13.33 -40.31 -4.00
N SER A 271 -12.26 -39.90 -3.31
CA SER A 271 -10.94 -40.51 -3.42
C SER A 271 -10.76 -41.78 -2.58
N THR A 272 -11.80 -42.25 -1.87
CA THR A 272 -11.73 -43.41 -0.98
C THR A 272 -12.17 -44.72 -1.65
N VAL A 273 -12.84 -44.62 -2.80
CA VAL A 273 -13.36 -45.77 -3.56
C VAL A 273 -12.72 -45.84 -4.96
N PRO A 274 -12.70 -47.02 -5.61
CA PRO A 274 -12.20 -47.16 -6.98
C PRO A 274 -12.97 -46.29 -8.00
N ALA A 275 -12.28 -45.78 -9.02
CA ALA A 275 -12.85 -44.88 -10.01
C ALA A 275 -14.09 -45.46 -10.73
N GLU A 276 -14.09 -46.76 -11.04
CA GLU A 276 -15.22 -47.48 -11.63
C GLU A 276 -16.50 -47.36 -10.79
N ALA A 277 -16.39 -47.44 -9.47
CA ALA A 277 -17.53 -47.27 -8.56
C ALA A 277 -18.03 -45.83 -8.52
N VAL A 278 -17.14 -44.84 -8.67
CA VAL A 278 -17.55 -43.43 -8.79
C VAL A 278 -18.31 -43.20 -10.10
N PHE A 279 -17.81 -43.72 -11.22
CA PHE A 279 -18.47 -43.58 -12.52
C PHE A 279 -19.87 -44.21 -12.53
N ALA A 280 -20.04 -45.40 -11.94
CA ALA A 280 -21.34 -46.04 -11.81
C ALA A 280 -22.33 -45.18 -11.01
N ARG A 281 -21.91 -44.62 -9.85
CA ARG A 281 -22.75 -43.74 -9.02
C ARG A 281 -23.20 -42.48 -9.78
N GLU A 282 -22.30 -41.79 -10.48
CA GLU A 282 -22.67 -40.59 -11.26
C GLU A 282 -23.66 -40.91 -12.41
N VAL A 283 -23.49 -42.07 -13.07
CA VAL A 283 -24.44 -42.53 -14.10
C VAL A 283 -25.83 -42.78 -13.51
N ASP A 284 -25.93 -43.34 -12.30
CA ASP A 284 -27.22 -43.56 -11.65
C ASP A 284 -27.87 -42.27 -11.16
N VAL A 285 -27.10 -41.31 -10.60
CA VAL A 285 -27.62 -39.96 -10.26
C VAL A 285 -28.17 -39.24 -11.51
N LEU A 286 -27.52 -39.39 -12.67
CA LEU A 286 -28.02 -38.80 -13.91
C LEU A 286 -29.32 -39.48 -14.40
N ARG A 287 -29.47 -40.80 -14.20
CA ARG A 287 -30.73 -41.51 -14.47
C ARG A 287 -31.87 -41.05 -13.56
N GLU A 288 -31.60 -40.79 -12.28
CA GLU A 288 -32.57 -40.19 -11.35
C GLU A 288 -33.03 -38.81 -11.84
N HIS A 289 -32.12 -38.02 -12.40
CA HIS A 289 -32.39 -36.73 -13.06
C HIS A 289 -32.86 -36.86 -14.53
N LYS A 290 -33.43 -38.01 -14.93
CA LYS A 290 -34.05 -38.28 -16.26
C LYS A 290 -33.11 -38.25 -17.48
N PHE A 291 -31.79 -38.21 -17.27
CA PHE A 291 -30.84 -38.38 -18.36
C PHE A 291 -30.67 -39.85 -18.76
N LYS A 292 -30.75 -40.10 -20.07
CA LYS A 292 -30.38 -41.38 -20.64
C LYS A 292 -28.90 -41.36 -21.04
N PRO A 293 -28.02 -42.17 -20.42
CA PRO A 293 -26.64 -42.30 -20.86
C PRO A 293 -26.57 -43.00 -22.23
N ILE A 294 -25.67 -42.51 -23.10
CA ILE A 294 -25.50 -42.96 -24.49
C ILE A 294 -24.19 -43.72 -24.63
N GLU A 295 -23.09 -43.10 -24.21
CA GLU A 295 -21.72 -43.63 -24.31
C GLU A 295 -20.88 -43.17 -23.12
N GLN A 296 -19.90 -43.98 -22.74
CA GLN A 296 -18.90 -43.66 -21.72
C GLN A 296 -17.53 -44.09 -22.23
N VAL A 297 -16.53 -43.20 -22.15
CA VAL A 297 -15.16 -43.43 -22.62
C VAL A 297 -14.17 -42.97 -21.55
N THR A 298 -13.25 -43.83 -21.14
CA THR A 298 -12.16 -43.48 -20.23
C THR A 298 -11.08 -42.65 -20.96
N LEU A 299 -10.44 -41.70 -20.27
CA LEU A 299 -9.50 -40.76 -20.89
C LEU A 299 -8.03 -41.19 -20.84
N GLU A 300 -7.74 -42.45 -20.50
CA GLU A 300 -6.39 -42.99 -20.58
C GLU A 300 -5.94 -43.11 -22.06
N PRO A 301 -4.67 -42.81 -22.39
CA PRO A 301 -3.54 -42.51 -21.50
C PRO A 301 -3.35 -41.02 -21.18
N TYR A 302 -4.28 -40.13 -21.55
CA TYR A 302 -4.11 -38.68 -21.43
C TYR A 302 -4.37 -38.16 -20.00
N GLU A 303 -5.43 -38.65 -19.36
CA GLU A 303 -5.86 -38.27 -18.01
C GLU A 303 -6.23 -39.54 -17.23
N ARG A 304 -5.57 -39.77 -16.08
CA ARG A 304 -5.87 -40.91 -15.19
C ARG A 304 -7.13 -40.64 -14.37
N ASP A 305 -7.89 -41.68 -14.04
CA ASP A 305 -9.10 -41.62 -13.20
C ASP A 305 -10.19 -40.64 -13.71
N HIS A 306 -10.22 -40.40 -15.03
CA HIS A 306 -11.23 -39.59 -15.71
C HIS A 306 -12.00 -40.39 -16.76
N ALA A 307 -13.30 -40.10 -16.89
CA ALA A 307 -14.15 -40.60 -17.95
C ALA A 307 -15.04 -39.49 -18.52
N MET A 308 -15.26 -39.53 -19.84
CA MET A 308 -16.29 -38.76 -20.51
C MET A 308 -17.58 -39.59 -20.57
N LEU A 309 -18.70 -38.96 -20.26
CA LEU A 309 -20.04 -39.55 -20.35
C LEU A 309 -20.92 -38.63 -21.21
N SER A 310 -21.49 -39.16 -22.28
CA SER A 310 -22.46 -38.44 -23.13
C SER A 310 -23.87 -38.94 -22.84
N THR A 311 -24.83 -38.04 -22.67
CA THR A 311 -26.23 -38.34 -22.30
C THR A 311 -27.21 -37.51 -23.15
N SER A 312 -28.45 -37.98 -23.25
CA SER A 312 -29.59 -37.22 -23.78
C SER A 312 -30.65 -37.03 -22.71
N ASP A 313 -31.27 -35.85 -22.67
CA ASP A 313 -32.51 -35.67 -21.90
C ASP A 313 -33.69 -36.40 -22.57
N THR A 314 -34.63 -36.90 -21.77
CA THR A 314 -35.80 -37.65 -22.23
C THR A 314 -37.11 -37.06 -21.71
N ILE A 315 -37.53 -35.96 -22.34
CA ILE A 315 -38.89 -35.44 -22.25
C ILE A 315 -39.63 -35.77 -23.57
N ALA A 316 -40.37 -36.87 -23.56
CA ALA A 316 -41.35 -37.20 -24.59
C ALA A 316 -42.75 -36.89 -24.02
N LEU A 317 -43.34 -35.78 -24.46
CA LEU A 317 -44.73 -35.43 -24.15
C LEU A 317 -45.67 -36.20 -25.08
N ASP A 318 -46.27 -37.26 -24.55
CA ASP A 318 -47.41 -37.94 -25.17
C ASP A 318 -48.65 -37.03 -25.09
N LEU A 319 -48.94 -36.35 -26.20
CA LEU A 319 -50.13 -35.51 -26.34
C LEU A 319 -51.24 -36.32 -27.01
N GLY A 320 -52.27 -36.64 -26.22
CA GLY A 320 -53.49 -37.27 -26.70
C GLY A 320 -54.24 -36.43 -27.76
N PRO A 321 -55.26 -37.00 -28.41
CA PRO A 321 -55.88 -36.44 -29.61
C PRO A 321 -56.59 -35.10 -29.36
N PRO A 322 -56.68 -34.24 -30.39
CA PRO A 322 -57.11 -32.85 -30.24
C PRO A 322 -58.64 -32.69 -30.16
N PHE A 323 -59.06 -31.53 -29.65
CA PHE A 323 -60.40 -30.99 -29.85
C PHE A 323 -60.32 -29.52 -30.31
N ASP A 324 -60.58 -29.35 -31.60
CA ASP A 324 -61.25 -28.27 -32.34
C ASP A 324 -61.32 -26.81 -31.81
N ASP A 325 -60.82 -25.92 -32.66
CA ASP A 325 -61.40 -24.65 -33.16
C ASP A 325 -62.15 -23.67 -32.21
N ASP A 326 -61.61 -22.44 -32.11
CA ASP A 326 -62.24 -21.25 -32.75
C ASP A 326 -61.20 -20.11 -32.95
N PRO A 327 -61.24 -19.28 -34.03
CA PRO A 327 -60.14 -18.37 -34.38
C PRO A 327 -60.40 -16.88 -34.11
N ARG A 328 -59.54 -16.22 -33.32
CA ARG A 328 -59.41 -14.73 -33.24
C ARG A 328 -57.93 -14.37 -33.05
N SER A 329 -57.24 -13.87 -34.07
CA SER A 329 -57.26 -12.50 -34.63
C SER A 329 -56.56 -11.46 -33.74
N SER A 330 -55.59 -10.77 -34.31
CA SER A 330 -54.77 -9.75 -33.67
C SER A 330 -55.53 -8.49 -33.26
N SER A 331 -55.58 -8.20 -31.97
CA SER A 331 -55.78 -6.85 -31.42
C SER A 331 -55.36 -6.83 -29.95
N ASP A 332 -54.34 -6.04 -29.64
CA ASP A 332 -54.14 -5.22 -28.42
C ASP A 332 -52.65 -4.91 -28.24
N PHE A 333 -52.15 -4.08 -29.16
CA PHE A 333 -50.90 -3.34 -29.03
C PHE A 333 -51.32 -1.86 -28.93
N GLU A 334 -51.27 -1.26 -27.75
CA GLU A 334 -51.50 0.18 -27.61
C GLU A 334 -50.23 0.94 -28.04
N GLU A 335 -50.29 1.58 -29.21
CA GLU A 335 -49.32 2.59 -29.63
C GLU A 335 -49.54 3.90 -28.86
N ILE A 336 -48.47 4.44 -28.26
CA ILE A 336 -48.45 5.84 -27.79
C ILE A 336 -47.96 6.72 -28.94
N ALA A 337 -48.86 7.47 -29.56
CA ALA A 337 -48.57 8.32 -30.71
C ALA A 337 -47.86 9.64 -30.35
N HIS A 338 -46.89 10.04 -31.17
CA HIS A 338 -46.39 11.41 -31.22
C HIS A 338 -47.41 12.33 -31.92
N PRO A 339 -47.67 13.56 -31.41
CA PRO A 339 -48.24 14.64 -32.20
C PRO A 339 -47.15 15.51 -32.81
N SER A 340 -47.21 15.72 -34.13
CA SER A 340 -46.54 16.83 -34.81
C SER A 340 -47.38 17.31 -35.99
N ALA A 341 -47.08 18.53 -36.48
CA ALA A 341 -47.85 19.30 -37.48
C ALA A 341 -49.14 19.99 -36.92
N HIS A 342 -49.61 21.13 -37.44
CA HIS A 342 -49.36 21.73 -38.76
C HIS A 342 -49.20 23.26 -38.79
N ASN A 343 -48.51 23.71 -39.86
CA ASN A 343 -48.45 25.04 -40.51
C ASN A 343 -49.78 25.84 -40.48
N ALA A 344 -49.83 27.17 -40.62
CA ALA A 344 -49.41 27.89 -41.83
C ALA A 344 -49.57 29.44 -41.77
N TYR A 345 -49.16 30.10 -42.87
CA TYR A 345 -49.42 31.48 -43.33
C TYR A 345 -48.51 32.64 -42.89
N TRP A 346 -47.89 33.23 -43.92
CA TRP A 346 -47.36 34.59 -43.98
C TRP A 346 -48.48 35.60 -44.28
N SER A 347 -48.36 36.85 -43.83
CA SER A 347 -48.48 38.04 -44.71
C SER A 347 -48.21 39.37 -43.99
N GLN A 348 -47.81 40.34 -44.80
CA GLN A 348 -47.36 41.69 -44.45
C GLN A 348 -48.45 42.58 -43.81
N SER A 349 -48.09 43.46 -42.87
CA SER A 349 -48.29 44.93 -43.03
C SER A 349 -47.77 45.76 -41.85
N SER A 350 -47.05 46.83 -42.18
CA SER A 350 -46.97 48.11 -41.44
C SER A 350 -47.90 49.11 -42.16
N PRO A 351 -48.28 50.31 -41.61
CA PRO A 351 -47.52 51.11 -40.65
C PRO A 351 -48.31 51.97 -39.61
N ALA A 352 -47.54 52.72 -38.80
CA ALA A 352 -47.91 53.93 -38.04
C ALA A 352 -48.85 53.75 -36.82
N HIS A 353 -48.72 54.50 -35.70
CA HIS A 353 -48.03 55.77 -35.42
C HIS A 353 -47.40 55.81 -34.00
N HIS A 354 -46.34 56.61 -33.84
CA HIS A 354 -45.92 57.40 -32.65
C HIS A 354 -45.83 56.74 -31.23
N THR A 355 -44.81 56.97 -30.39
CA THR A 355 -43.69 57.96 -30.45
C THR A 355 -42.52 57.55 -29.54
N ARG A 356 -41.29 57.74 -30.06
CA ARG A 356 -40.01 58.08 -29.37
C ARG A 356 -39.48 57.22 -28.22
N ASP A 357 -38.27 56.71 -28.48
CA ASP A 357 -37.24 56.33 -27.51
C ASP A 357 -36.81 57.49 -26.58
N GLU A 358 -36.23 57.18 -25.42
CA GLU A 358 -34.85 57.58 -25.06
C GLU A 358 -34.39 57.05 -23.68
N GLU A 359 -33.23 56.38 -23.71
CA GLU A 359 -32.10 56.44 -22.76
C GLU A 359 -32.17 56.10 -21.24
N LEU A 360 -30.96 55.79 -20.74
CA LEU A 360 -30.60 55.34 -19.40
C LEU A 360 -30.67 56.48 -18.35
N PRO A 361 -31.06 56.20 -17.09
CA PRO A 361 -30.78 57.10 -15.98
C PRO A 361 -29.36 56.90 -15.44
N LEU A 362 -28.42 57.71 -15.94
CA LEU A 362 -27.19 58.04 -15.21
C LEU A 362 -27.54 58.82 -13.94
N HIS A 363 -27.47 58.18 -12.76
CA HIS A 363 -27.54 58.94 -11.51
C HIS A 363 -26.14 59.37 -11.05
N TYR A 364 -25.74 60.56 -11.51
CA TYR A 364 -24.73 61.37 -10.81
C TYR A 364 -25.22 61.65 -9.38
N MET A 365 -24.37 61.40 -8.39
CA MET A 365 -24.40 62.12 -7.11
C MET A 365 -23.09 62.90 -6.99
N SER A 366 -23.23 64.21 -6.76
CA SER A 366 -22.14 65.17 -6.82
C SER A 366 -21.22 65.16 -5.59
N GLU A 367 -20.04 65.77 -5.76
CA GLU A 367 -18.89 65.78 -4.86
C GLU A 367 -19.11 66.48 -3.49
N GLU A 368 -20.34 66.92 -3.19
CA GLU A 368 -20.62 67.89 -2.11
C GLU A 368 -21.26 67.30 -0.84
N LYS A 369 -21.33 65.97 -0.72
CA LYS A 369 -21.74 65.27 0.51
C LYS A 369 -20.63 64.52 1.26
N ALA A 370 -19.37 64.68 0.83
CA ALA A 370 -18.19 64.04 1.43
C ALA A 370 -17.41 64.94 2.43
N ARG A 371 -17.98 66.05 2.90
CA ARG A 371 -17.34 66.95 3.89
C ARG A 371 -18.32 67.45 4.97
N ARG A 372 -18.42 66.72 6.09
CA ARG A 372 -18.61 67.31 7.45
C ARG A 372 -18.58 66.24 8.55
N ARG A 373 -17.92 66.59 9.67
CA ARG A 373 -17.76 65.89 10.97
C ARG A 373 -16.52 65.01 11.14
N VAL A 374 -15.35 65.64 10.99
CA VAL A 374 -14.19 65.31 11.84
C VAL A 374 -14.43 65.95 13.21
N THR A 375 -14.54 65.15 14.27
CA THR A 375 -14.47 65.64 15.66
C THR A 375 -13.01 65.84 16.06
N ARG A 376 -12.59 67.11 16.16
CA ARG A 376 -11.33 67.48 16.81
C ARG A 376 -11.34 67.03 18.27
N GLY A 377 -10.25 66.41 18.72
CA GLY A 377 -9.96 66.28 20.15
C GLY A 377 -9.48 67.61 20.73
N PRO A 378 -9.51 67.80 22.07
CA PRO A 378 -8.95 68.97 22.72
C PRO A 378 -7.42 68.85 22.80
N GLY A 379 -6.70 69.88 22.33
CA GLY A 379 -5.42 70.25 22.94
C GLY A 379 -5.68 71.03 24.24
N GLY A 380 -4.69 71.41 25.04
CA GLY A 380 -3.25 71.21 24.91
C GLY A 380 -2.52 72.25 25.79
N ASN A 381 -1.58 71.81 26.62
CA ASN A 381 -0.62 72.58 27.43
C ASN A 381 0.36 71.56 28.05
N GLY A 382 1.64 71.82 28.27
CA GLY A 382 2.45 72.98 27.91
C GLY A 382 3.74 73.04 28.73
N GLY A 383 4.91 72.88 28.09
CA GLY A 383 6.24 73.17 28.66
C GLY A 383 6.87 72.13 29.61
N GLY A 384 8.21 72.13 29.69
CA GLY A 384 8.93 71.64 30.89
C GLY A 384 9.95 70.50 30.72
N LEU A 385 11.21 70.87 30.46
CA LEU A 385 12.43 70.41 31.14
C LEU A 385 12.74 68.89 31.38
N ALA A 386 13.81 68.43 30.71
CA ALA A 386 15.01 67.73 31.23
C ALA A 386 14.98 66.44 32.10
N THR A 387 16.18 65.85 32.22
CA THR A 387 16.62 64.71 33.07
C THR A 387 16.02 63.33 32.73
N GLN A 388 16.78 62.26 32.46
CA GLN A 388 17.89 61.60 33.17
C GLN A 388 17.38 60.63 34.28
N THR A 389 17.95 59.41 34.29
CA THR A 389 17.81 58.32 35.31
C THR A 389 16.41 57.81 35.68
N VAL A 390 16.20 56.48 35.56
CA VAL A 390 15.75 55.61 36.68
C VAL A 390 16.38 54.23 36.49
N GLU A 391 17.39 53.94 37.31
CA GLU A 391 17.63 52.58 37.81
C GLU A 391 16.91 52.51 39.16
N GLN A 392 16.37 51.35 39.54
CA GLN A 392 15.75 51.08 40.85
C GLN A 392 14.43 51.83 41.17
N ASP A 393 13.32 51.09 41.22
CA ASP A 393 12.46 50.99 42.42
C ASP A 393 11.28 50.02 42.21
N LEU A 394 11.26 48.95 43.01
CA LEU A 394 10.17 47.97 43.09
C LEU A 394 10.06 47.45 44.54
N ALA A 395 9.63 48.32 45.45
CA ALA A 395 9.17 47.93 46.78
C ALA A 395 8.22 48.99 47.37
N TYR A 396 7.15 48.52 48.03
CA TYR A 396 6.20 49.28 48.85
C TYR A 396 5.37 50.42 48.20
N ASP A 397 4.10 50.10 47.96
CA ASP A 397 2.97 50.69 48.72
C ASP A 397 1.83 49.64 48.69
N ALA A 398 1.43 49.06 49.83
CA ALA A 398 0.68 49.62 50.95
C ALA A 398 -0.85 49.47 50.74
N TYR A 399 -1.53 48.99 51.78
CA TYR A 399 -2.91 48.53 51.72
C TYR A 399 -3.89 49.69 51.71
N ASP A 400 -4.70 49.82 50.66
CA ASP A 400 -5.97 50.55 50.72
C ASP A 400 -7.14 49.58 50.86
N ALA A 401 -7.97 49.85 51.86
CA ALA A 401 -9.07 48.97 52.25
C ALA A 401 -10.41 49.52 51.75
N GLU A 402 -10.91 48.99 50.62
CA GLU A 402 -12.35 48.94 50.37
C GLU A 402 -12.71 47.78 49.43
N GLY A 403 -13.58 46.88 49.89
CA GLY A 403 -13.96 45.68 49.13
C GLY A 403 -14.96 46.01 48.01
N LYS A 404 -14.49 46.09 46.75
CA LYS A 404 -15.30 46.00 45.52
C LYS A 404 -14.46 45.54 44.31
N ASP A 405 -14.96 44.51 43.62
CA ASP A 405 -14.66 44.13 42.23
C ASP A 405 -13.20 44.05 41.73
N VAL A 406 -12.34 43.29 42.44
CA VAL A 406 -11.00 42.89 41.96
C VAL A 406 -11.03 42.11 40.62
N TYR A 407 -12.18 41.52 40.26
CA TYR A 407 -12.35 40.76 39.01
C TYR A 407 -12.73 41.61 37.79
N SER A 408 -12.97 42.92 37.93
CA SER A 408 -13.29 43.79 36.79
C SER A 408 -12.13 44.73 36.44
N LYS A 409 -11.62 44.60 35.21
CA LYS A 409 -10.62 45.47 34.57
C LYS A 409 -9.22 45.52 35.21
N MET A 410 -8.48 44.40 35.17
CA MET A 410 -7.01 44.48 35.17
C MET A 410 -6.54 45.07 33.83
N LYS A 411 -5.98 46.28 33.84
CA LYS A 411 -5.48 46.98 32.65
C LYS A 411 -4.38 46.14 31.98
N ALA A 412 -4.43 45.99 30.65
CA ALA A 412 -3.39 45.28 29.91
C ALA A 412 -2.02 45.94 30.12
N SER A 413 -1.07 45.19 30.68
CA SER A 413 0.33 45.63 30.76
C SER A 413 0.88 45.86 29.35
N ARG A 414 1.59 46.97 29.15
CA ARG A 414 2.25 47.33 27.88
C ARG A 414 3.51 46.47 27.67
N GLY A 415 3.32 45.17 27.47
CA GLY A 415 4.34 44.28 26.92
C GLY A 415 4.51 44.45 25.40
N PRO A 416 5.52 43.80 24.79
CA PRO A 416 5.71 43.82 23.34
C PRO A 416 4.47 43.30 22.58
N ILE A 417 4.24 43.87 21.40
CA ILE A 417 3.22 43.45 20.43
C ILE A 417 3.58 42.04 19.94
N SER A 418 2.75 41.03 20.22
CA SER A 418 2.94 39.66 19.69
C SER A 418 1.74 38.72 19.94
N SER A 419 1.68 37.61 19.19
CA SER A 419 0.58 36.65 19.04
C SER A 419 0.29 35.73 20.24
N GLY A 420 1.22 35.58 21.18
CA GLY A 420 1.11 34.58 22.26
C GLY A 420 0.18 34.96 23.42
N ARG A 421 -0.39 33.96 24.11
CA ARG A 421 -1.24 34.15 25.31
C ARG A 421 -0.35 34.60 26.50
N PRO A 422 -0.58 35.78 27.11
CA PRO A 422 0.23 36.23 28.24
C PRO A 422 -0.06 35.36 29.48
N ARG A 423 1.01 34.90 30.15
CA ARG A 423 0.92 34.06 31.35
C ARG A 423 0.24 34.84 32.48
N ARG A 424 -0.87 34.32 33.01
CA ARG A 424 -1.48 34.82 34.24
C ARG A 424 -0.64 34.39 35.46
N PRO A 425 -0.52 35.23 36.51
CA PRO A 425 0.04 34.77 37.78
C PRO A 425 -0.84 33.64 38.35
N PRO A 426 -0.27 32.69 39.12
CA PRO A 426 -1.06 31.67 39.79
C PRO A 426 -2.05 32.34 40.77
N PRO A 427 -3.32 31.90 40.83
CA PRO A 427 -4.26 32.42 41.81
C PRO A 427 -3.82 32.02 43.24
N PRO A 428 -4.19 32.80 44.27
CA PRO A 428 -3.99 32.41 45.67
C PRO A 428 -4.78 31.12 45.98
N PRO A 429 -4.36 30.30 46.96
CA PRO A 429 -5.09 29.09 47.32
C PRO A 429 -6.53 29.43 47.71
N PRO A 430 -7.54 28.72 47.17
CA PRO A 430 -8.95 29.09 47.34
C PRO A 430 -9.40 28.89 48.78
N THR A 431 -9.98 29.92 49.38
CA THR A 431 -10.46 29.92 50.78
C THR A 431 -11.89 29.39 50.91
N THR A 432 -12.63 29.31 49.80
CA THR A 432 -14.00 28.78 49.76
C THR A 432 -14.21 27.85 48.56
N LEU A 433 -15.19 26.93 48.64
CA LEU A 433 -15.57 26.07 47.52
C LEU A 433 -15.98 26.87 46.27
N ARG A 434 -16.68 27.99 46.45
CA ARG A 434 -17.07 28.89 45.35
C ARG A 434 -15.85 29.50 44.65
N GLU A 435 -14.84 29.87 45.43
CA GLU A 435 -13.56 30.37 44.89
C GLU A 435 -12.78 29.25 44.20
N PHE A 436 -12.73 28.04 44.75
CA PHE A 436 -12.11 26.87 44.10
C PHE A 436 -12.73 26.60 42.72
N PHE A 437 -14.06 26.60 42.61
CA PHE A 437 -14.73 26.44 41.31
C PHE A 437 -14.45 27.63 40.37
N ALA A 438 -14.47 28.87 40.87
CA ALA A 438 -14.18 30.05 40.06
C ALA A 438 -12.75 30.04 39.49
N GLN A 439 -11.76 29.63 40.29
CA GLN A 439 -10.37 29.49 39.86
C GLN A 439 -10.16 28.36 38.85
N ASN A 440 -10.98 27.29 38.90
CA ASN A 440 -10.87 26.12 38.02
C ASN A 440 -11.86 26.11 36.84
N LEU A 441 -12.58 27.21 36.57
CA LEU A 441 -13.55 27.32 35.47
C LEU A 441 -12.98 26.95 34.09
N GLU A 442 -11.68 27.20 33.82
CA GLU A 442 -11.03 26.82 32.55
C GLU A 442 -10.85 25.29 32.38
N HIS A 443 -10.94 24.51 33.47
CA HIS A 443 -10.78 23.04 33.46
C HIS A 443 -12.11 22.26 33.46
N ILE A 444 -13.24 22.91 33.80
CA ILE A 444 -14.56 22.26 33.82
C ILE A 444 -15.01 21.77 32.43
N PRO A 445 -14.94 22.56 31.33
CA PRO A 445 -15.34 22.07 30.01
C PRO A 445 -14.49 20.88 29.52
N PRO A 446 -13.14 20.87 29.64
CA PRO A 446 -12.33 19.68 29.37
C PRO A 446 -12.80 18.42 30.08
N ILE A 447 -13.19 18.51 31.35
CA ILE A 447 -13.69 17.35 32.12
C ILE A 447 -15.02 16.86 31.53
N ILE A 448 -15.96 17.77 31.25
CA ILE A 448 -17.25 17.43 30.63
C ILE A 448 -17.04 16.79 29.25
N TYR A 449 -16.21 17.40 28.39
CA TYR A 449 -15.87 16.86 27.08
C TYR A 449 -15.14 15.52 27.17
N THR A 450 -14.32 15.29 28.20
CA THR A 450 -13.66 13.99 28.42
C THR A 450 -14.69 12.93 28.82
N LEU A 451 -15.64 13.23 29.70
CA LEU A 451 -16.73 12.31 30.07
C LEU A 451 -17.63 11.98 28.86
N LEU A 452 -17.97 12.97 28.04
CA LEU A 452 -18.69 12.77 26.78
C LEU A 452 -17.86 11.96 25.76
N SER A 453 -16.54 12.15 25.75
CA SER A 453 -15.60 11.41 24.89
C SER A 453 -15.49 9.95 25.30
N CYS A 454 -15.39 9.66 26.61
CA CYS A 454 -15.50 8.32 27.18
C CYS A 454 -16.83 7.67 26.79
N TRP A 455 -17.95 8.39 26.96
CA TRP A 455 -19.27 7.88 26.61
C TRP A 455 -19.36 7.54 25.12
N THR A 456 -19.08 8.49 24.21
CA THR A 456 -19.18 8.26 22.76
C THR A 456 -18.33 7.09 22.27
N ARG A 457 -17.08 6.98 22.74
CA ARG A 457 -16.11 5.97 22.26
C ARG A 457 -16.32 4.59 22.89
N PHE A 458 -16.55 4.51 24.21
CA PHE A 458 -16.76 3.22 24.89
C PHE A 458 -18.20 2.68 24.73
N HIS A 459 -19.18 3.50 24.35
CA HIS A 459 -20.55 3.03 24.10
C HIS A 459 -20.56 1.89 23.07
N LYS A 460 -21.11 0.73 23.46
CA LYS A 460 -21.27 -0.46 22.59
C LYS A 460 -19.98 -0.91 21.91
N ILE A 461 -18.82 -0.78 22.56
CA ILE A 461 -17.51 -1.11 21.97
C ILE A 461 -17.29 -2.62 21.71
N GLY A 462 -17.90 -3.47 22.54
CA GLY A 462 -17.97 -4.93 22.34
C GLY A 462 -19.22 -5.42 21.60
N LYS A 463 -19.95 -4.55 20.88
CA LYS A 463 -21.20 -4.93 20.19
C LYS A 463 -20.96 -5.88 19.01
N SER A 464 -19.82 -5.74 18.35
CA SER A 464 -19.41 -6.59 17.25
C SER A 464 -18.25 -7.45 17.72
N ASP A 465 -18.51 -8.75 17.69
CA ASP A 465 -17.65 -9.87 18.04
C ASP A 465 -16.84 -10.38 16.84
N VAL A 466 -16.83 -9.67 15.71
CA VAL A 466 -16.00 -10.00 14.54
C VAL A 466 -14.78 -9.11 14.42
N VAL A 467 -13.71 -9.68 13.84
CA VAL A 467 -12.49 -8.98 13.42
C VAL A 467 -12.83 -8.01 12.28
N VAL A 468 -12.69 -6.71 12.53
CA VAL A 468 -12.97 -5.66 11.53
C VAL A 468 -11.74 -5.31 10.67
N TRP A 469 -11.95 -4.41 9.70
CA TRP A 469 -10.92 -3.83 8.84
C TRP A 469 -9.67 -3.42 9.62
N ASP A 470 -8.49 -3.82 9.12
CA ASP A 470 -7.14 -3.61 9.67
C ASP A 470 -6.89 -4.06 11.13
N GLU A 471 -7.92 -4.33 11.92
CA GLU A 471 -7.83 -5.06 13.19
C GLU A 471 -7.33 -6.51 12.95
N ALA A 472 -7.63 -7.08 11.78
CA ALA A 472 -6.98 -8.30 11.28
C ALA A 472 -5.44 -8.19 11.25
N HIS A 473 -4.90 -7.08 10.75
CA HIS A 473 -3.45 -6.86 10.64
C HIS A 473 -2.83 -6.48 11.99
N PHE A 474 -3.38 -5.45 12.66
CA PHE A 474 -2.77 -4.91 13.89
C PHE A 474 -3.00 -5.79 15.11
N GLY A 475 -4.10 -6.54 15.18
CA GLY A 475 -4.30 -7.59 16.16
C GLY A 475 -3.25 -8.70 16.02
N LYS A 476 -3.06 -9.22 14.80
CA LYS A 476 -2.02 -10.23 14.48
C LYS A 476 -0.61 -9.75 14.83
N PHE A 477 -0.26 -8.50 14.51
CA PHE A 477 1.02 -7.91 14.92
C PHE A 477 1.15 -7.73 16.44
N GLY A 478 0.04 -7.52 17.15
CA GLY A 478 -0.01 -7.57 18.61
C GLY A 478 0.29 -8.98 19.15
N SER A 479 -0.32 -10.01 18.56
CA SER A 479 -0.08 -11.42 18.90
C SER A 479 1.38 -11.83 18.74
N TYR A 480 2.07 -11.34 17.70
CA TYR A 480 3.50 -11.62 17.52
C TYR A 480 4.38 -11.06 18.65
N TYR A 481 4.04 -9.90 19.24
CA TYR A 481 4.78 -9.41 20.42
C TYR A 481 4.56 -10.26 21.68
N LEU A 482 3.37 -10.88 21.82
CA LEU A 482 3.07 -11.79 22.93
C LEU A 482 3.79 -13.12 22.76
N LYS A 483 3.77 -13.68 21.53
CA LYS A 483 4.50 -14.89 21.13
C LYS A 483 6.02 -14.70 21.03
N ARG A 484 6.49 -13.45 20.98
CA ARG A 484 7.90 -13.05 20.72
C ARG A 484 8.43 -13.47 19.34
N GLU A 485 7.55 -13.74 18.39
CA GLU A 485 7.88 -14.14 17.01
C GLU A 485 8.21 -12.91 16.14
N PHE A 486 9.34 -12.96 15.41
CA PHE A 486 9.70 -11.86 14.52
C PHE A 486 8.79 -11.79 13.29
N TYR A 487 8.32 -10.58 12.97
CA TYR A 487 7.53 -10.30 11.79
C TYR A 487 8.03 -9.03 11.10
N PHE A 488 7.78 -8.94 9.79
CA PHE A 488 8.03 -7.74 9.00
C PHE A 488 6.72 -7.01 8.74
N ASP A 489 6.76 -5.68 8.79
CA ASP A 489 5.65 -4.80 8.38
C ASP A 489 6.20 -3.41 7.98
N VAL A 490 5.47 -2.70 7.14
CA VAL A 490 5.84 -1.37 6.59
C VAL A 490 5.73 -0.22 7.61
N HIS A 491 5.11 -0.42 8.77
CA HIS A 491 4.96 0.63 9.79
C HIS A 491 5.96 0.50 10.95
N PRO A 492 6.45 1.63 11.49
CA PRO A 492 7.27 1.63 12.70
C PRO A 492 6.61 0.94 13.91
N PRO A 493 7.40 0.44 14.88
CA PRO A 493 6.93 -0.58 15.80
C PRO A 493 6.08 -0.08 16.97
N LEU A 494 6.17 1.19 17.37
CA LEU A 494 5.57 1.68 18.64
C LEU A 494 4.05 1.46 18.70
N GLY A 495 3.34 1.72 17.59
CA GLY A 495 1.90 1.52 17.56
C GLY A 495 1.50 0.05 17.80
N LYS A 496 2.19 -0.86 17.12
CA LYS A 496 1.95 -2.31 17.24
C LYS A 496 2.45 -2.86 18.59
N MET A 497 3.52 -2.30 19.17
CA MET A 497 3.94 -2.62 20.54
C MET A 497 2.90 -2.20 21.58
N LEU A 498 2.23 -1.05 21.39
CA LEU A 498 1.13 -0.61 22.26
C LEU A 498 -0.11 -1.50 22.10
N VAL A 499 -0.38 -2.07 20.91
CA VAL A 499 -1.41 -3.12 20.73
C VAL A 499 -1.02 -4.40 21.48
N GLY A 500 0.24 -4.86 21.36
CA GLY A 500 0.74 -6.01 22.12
C GLY A 500 0.67 -5.78 23.65
N LEU A 501 1.00 -4.57 24.12
CA LEU A 501 0.85 -4.19 25.52
C LEU A 501 -0.62 -4.18 25.97
N ALA A 502 -1.55 -3.68 25.15
CA ALA A 502 -2.98 -3.76 25.44
C ALA A 502 -3.47 -5.21 25.51
N GLY A 503 -2.97 -6.10 24.66
CA GLY A 503 -3.20 -7.55 24.75
C GLY A 503 -2.69 -8.13 26.07
N LEU A 504 -1.43 -7.87 26.43
CA LEU A 504 -0.81 -8.35 27.66
C LEU A 504 -1.58 -7.89 28.92
N LEU A 505 -1.94 -6.61 28.98
CA LEU A 505 -2.69 -6.03 30.10
C LEU A 505 -4.16 -6.49 30.15
N ALA A 506 -4.72 -6.92 29.02
CA ALA A 506 -6.04 -7.54 28.96
C ALA A 506 -6.04 -9.04 29.32
N GLY A 507 -4.87 -9.67 29.46
CA GLY A 507 -4.73 -11.12 29.71
C GLY A 507 -4.78 -11.99 28.46
N TYR A 508 -4.57 -11.42 27.26
CA TYR A 508 -4.45 -12.17 26.01
C TYR A 508 -3.05 -12.79 25.87
N ASP A 509 -2.98 -14.02 25.37
CA ASP A 509 -1.77 -14.83 25.23
C ASP A 509 -1.14 -14.82 23.82
N GLY A 510 -1.81 -14.22 22.84
CA GLY A 510 -1.36 -14.22 21.43
C GLY A 510 -1.80 -15.44 20.62
N SER A 511 -2.57 -16.39 21.19
CA SER A 511 -2.94 -17.66 20.54
C SER A 511 -3.74 -17.47 19.24
N PHE A 512 -4.84 -16.72 19.31
CA PHE A 512 -5.78 -16.46 18.20
C PHE A 512 -5.12 -15.84 16.96
N ASP A 513 -5.42 -16.38 15.78
CA ASP A 513 -5.03 -15.75 14.50
C ASP A 513 -6.13 -14.80 14.01
N PHE A 514 -5.81 -13.51 13.94
CA PHE A 514 -6.73 -12.44 13.56
C PHE A 514 -7.05 -12.47 12.06
N THR A 515 -7.88 -13.43 11.66
CA THR A 515 -8.38 -13.58 10.29
C THR A 515 -9.55 -12.62 10.04
N SER A 516 -9.59 -11.99 8.87
CA SER A 516 -10.57 -10.96 8.54
C SER A 516 -12.01 -11.50 8.56
N GLY A 517 -12.89 -10.88 9.36
CA GLY A 517 -14.29 -11.27 9.48
C GLY A 517 -14.56 -12.51 10.35
N ALA A 518 -13.53 -13.12 10.95
CA ALA A 518 -13.72 -14.20 11.92
C ALA A 518 -14.33 -13.66 13.23
N THR A 519 -15.09 -14.51 13.92
CA THR A 519 -15.61 -14.22 15.27
C THR A 519 -14.52 -14.43 16.33
N TYR A 520 -14.54 -13.59 17.36
CA TYR A 520 -13.67 -13.74 18.53
C TYR A 520 -14.18 -14.87 19.44
N PRO A 521 -13.34 -15.85 19.80
CA PRO A 521 -13.68 -16.81 20.83
C PRO A 521 -13.68 -16.14 22.21
N GLU A 522 -14.40 -16.73 23.17
CA GLU A 522 -14.53 -16.20 24.55
C GLU A 522 -13.19 -16.03 25.27
N THR A 523 -12.14 -16.74 24.84
CA THR A 523 -10.77 -16.66 25.36
C THR A 523 -10.04 -15.37 24.97
N VAL A 524 -10.50 -14.62 23.97
CA VAL A 524 -9.83 -13.40 23.50
C VAL A 524 -10.52 -12.17 24.12
N PRO A 525 -9.85 -11.40 25.00
CA PRO A 525 -10.41 -10.24 25.67
C PRO A 525 -10.45 -8.98 24.75
N TYR A 526 -10.97 -9.12 23.53
CA TYR A 526 -10.99 -8.08 22.50
C TYR A 526 -11.68 -6.79 22.96
N VAL A 527 -12.71 -6.89 23.82
CA VAL A 527 -13.41 -5.73 24.40
C VAL A 527 -12.47 -4.91 25.27
N ALA A 528 -11.66 -5.55 26.12
CA ALA A 528 -10.69 -4.86 26.98
C ALA A 528 -9.57 -4.21 26.14
N MET A 529 -9.08 -4.92 25.13
CA MET A 529 -8.11 -4.37 24.16
C MET A 529 -8.67 -3.13 23.44
N ARG A 530 -9.89 -3.21 22.88
CA ARG A 530 -10.55 -2.08 22.23
C ARG A 530 -10.76 -0.91 23.20
N VAL A 531 -11.16 -1.14 24.45
CA VAL A 531 -11.29 -0.07 25.47
C VAL A 531 -9.94 0.60 25.73
N MET A 532 -8.87 -0.17 25.96
CA MET A 532 -7.53 0.39 26.18
C MET A 532 -7.05 1.23 25.00
N LEU A 533 -7.23 0.76 23.77
CA LEU A 533 -6.80 1.46 22.57
C LEU A 533 -7.69 2.68 22.25
N ALA A 534 -8.97 2.63 22.59
CA ALA A 534 -9.88 3.76 22.46
C ALA A 534 -9.58 4.90 23.46
N THR A 535 -8.79 4.68 24.53
CA THR A 535 -8.35 5.77 25.42
C THR A 535 -7.56 6.86 24.69
N PHE A 536 -6.75 6.49 23.70
CA PHE A 536 -6.04 7.44 22.84
C PHE A 536 -7.02 8.32 22.04
N GLY A 537 -8.08 7.70 21.51
CA GLY A 537 -9.21 8.42 20.91
C GLY A 537 -9.91 9.35 21.89
N VAL A 538 -10.14 8.89 23.13
CA VAL A 538 -10.80 9.69 24.17
C VAL A 538 -10.03 10.98 24.44
N ALA A 539 -8.70 10.87 24.57
CA ALA A 539 -7.81 11.99 24.85
C ALA A 539 -7.67 13.02 23.72
N MET A 540 -8.02 12.69 22.47
CA MET A 540 -8.03 13.66 21.36
C MET A 540 -8.97 14.85 21.63
N VAL A 541 -10.11 14.64 22.28
CA VAL A 541 -11.12 15.70 22.53
C VAL A 541 -10.61 16.78 23.50
N PRO A 542 -10.13 16.47 24.72
CA PRO A 542 -9.54 17.49 25.59
C PRO A 542 -8.26 18.10 25.00
N LEU A 543 -7.46 17.36 24.22
CA LEU A 543 -6.33 17.94 23.48
C LEU A 543 -6.79 18.95 22.43
N GLY A 544 -7.90 18.70 21.74
CA GLY A 544 -8.54 19.65 20.81
C GLY A 544 -8.93 20.96 21.50
N TRP A 545 -9.59 20.87 22.67
CA TRP A 545 -9.89 22.04 23.51
C TRP A 545 -8.63 22.80 23.93
N TYR A 546 -7.67 22.11 24.57
CA TYR A 546 -6.48 22.77 25.09
C TYR A 546 -5.61 23.36 23.97
N THR A 547 -5.60 22.76 22.78
CA THR A 547 -4.93 23.35 21.62
C THR A 547 -5.62 24.64 21.18
N ALA A 548 -6.96 24.68 21.09
CA ALA A 548 -7.68 25.91 20.75
C ALA A 548 -7.44 27.05 21.78
N VAL A 549 -7.39 26.70 23.07
CA VAL A 549 -7.07 27.64 24.16
C VAL A 549 -5.64 28.18 24.06
N GLU A 550 -4.66 27.32 23.75
CA GLU A 550 -3.25 27.74 23.59
C GLU A 550 -2.99 28.47 22.26
N LEU A 551 -3.78 28.19 21.22
CA LEU A 551 -3.84 29.00 19.99
C LEU A 551 -4.54 30.35 20.22
N GLY A 552 -5.05 30.64 21.42
CA GLY A 552 -5.62 31.95 21.77
C GLY A 552 -6.99 32.24 21.17
N MET A 553 -7.74 31.20 20.77
CA MET A 553 -9.10 31.34 20.25
C MET A 553 -10.09 31.76 21.36
N SER A 554 -11.23 32.37 21.00
CA SER A 554 -12.27 32.70 21.98
C SER A 554 -12.90 31.44 22.59
N TRP A 555 -13.60 31.62 23.72
CA TRP A 555 -14.32 30.55 24.42
C TRP A 555 -15.33 29.82 23.51
N MET A 556 -16.06 30.54 22.65
CA MET A 556 -17.01 29.94 21.71
C MET A 556 -16.28 29.08 20.65
N ALA A 557 -15.16 29.56 20.12
CA ALA A 557 -14.34 28.79 19.20
C ALA A 557 -13.69 27.55 19.86
N CYS A 558 -13.25 27.64 21.12
CA CYS A 558 -12.74 26.49 21.88
C CYS A 558 -13.80 25.39 22.05
N HIS A 559 -15.04 25.77 22.40
CA HIS A 559 -16.17 24.85 22.44
C HIS A 559 -16.46 24.23 21.06
N LEU A 560 -16.39 25.02 20.00
CA LEU A 560 -16.66 24.55 18.64
C LEU A 560 -15.60 23.53 18.17
N VAL A 561 -14.32 23.80 18.38
CA VAL A 561 -13.22 22.86 18.04
C VAL A 561 -13.35 21.56 18.84
N ALA A 562 -13.58 21.64 20.16
CA ALA A 562 -13.77 20.45 21.00
C ALA A 562 -14.99 19.62 20.58
N LEU A 563 -16.10 20.30 20.24
CA LEU A 563 -17.32 19.66 19.75
C LEU A 563 -17.10 18.99 18.38
N MET A 564 -16.38 19.62 17.45
CA MET A 564 -16.04 19.00 16.16
C MET A 564 -15.18 17.75 16.33
N VAL A 565 -14.24 17.73 17.28
CA VAL A 565 -13.42 16.54 17.58
C VAL A 565 -14.20 15.44 18.30
N LEU A 566 -15.23 15.81 19.08
CA LEU A 566 -16.14 14.88 19.74
C LEU A 566 -17.16 14.27 18.77
N CYS A 567 -17.71 15.08 17.87
CA CYS A 567 -18.86 14.77 17.02
C CYS A 567 -18.49 14.51 15.54
N ASP A 568 -17.21 14.28 15.21
CA ASP A 568 -16.85 13.67 13.94
C ASP A 568 -16.99 12.14 14.01
N VAL A 569 -17.83 11.61 13.10
CA VAL A 569 -18.17 10.19 13.06
C VAL A 569 -17.03 9.31 12.55
N ALA A 570 -16.10 9.84 11.74
CA ALA A 570 -14.94 9.06 11.27
C ALA A 570 -13.85 8.93 12.34
N TRP A 571 -13.52 10.01 13.06
CA TRP A 571 -12.66 9.93 14.25
C TRP A 571 -13.27 9.04 15.33
N LEU A 572 -14.60 9.05 15.50
CA LEU A 572 -15.28 8.12 16.39
C LEU A 572 -15.14 6.67 15.90
N CYS A 573 -15.40 6.39 14.62
CA CYS A 573 -15.32 5.03 14.07
C CYS A 573 -13.90 4.44 14.17
N ILE A 574 -12.88 5.16 13.67
CA ILE A 574 -11.49 4.66 13.62
C ILE A 574 -10.88 4.45 15.01
N SER A 575 -11.35 5.17 16.04
CA SER A 575 -10.76 5.11 17.38
C SER A 575 -11.38 4.05 18.30
N ARG A 576 -12.36 3.25 17.83
CA ARG A 576 -13.05 2.22 18.62
C ARG A 576 -12.49 0.80 18.48
N PHE A 577 -11.64 0.56 17.49
CA PHE A 577 -11.15 -0.76 17.12
C PHE A 577 -9.64 -0.92 17.39
N ILE A 578 -9.10 -2.14 17.27
CA ILE A 578 -7.67 -2.42 17.45
C ILE A 578 -6.90 -1.92 16.22
N LEU A 579 -6.71 -0.60 16.14
CA LEU A 579 -6.08 0.11 15.03
C LEU A 579 -4.97 1.04 15.52
N LEU A 580 -3.95 1.28 14.68
CA LEU A 580 -2.87 2.22 15.00
C LEU A 580 -3.23 3.69 14.77
N ASP A 581 -4.30 3.99 14.04
CA ASP A 581 -4.65 5.36 13.66
C ASP A 581 -5.16 6.18 14.86
N SER A 582 -5.73 5.54 15.90
CA SER A 582 -6.07 6.20 17.17
C SER A 582 -4.83 6.80 17.86
N MET A 583 -3.72 6.05 17.87
CA MET A 583 -2.43 6.48 18.43
C MET A 583 -1.76 7.54 17.56
N LEU A 584 -1.79 7.34 16.24
CA LEU A 584 -1.26 8.32 15.26
C LEU A 584 -1.95 9.67 15.44
N LEU A 585 -3.28 9.68 15.53
CA LEU A 585 -4.08 10.88 15.77
C LEU A 585 -3.76 11.50 17.13
N PHE A 586 -3.72 10.70 18.20
CA PHE A 586 -3.37 11.18 19.54
C PHE A 586 -1.99 11.86 19.59
N PHE A 587 -0.94 11.26 19.03
CA PHE A 587 0.39 11.88 19.01
C PHE A 587 0.47 13.05 18.03
N THR A 588 -0.33 13.07 16.96
CA THR A 588 -0.45 14.26 16.07
C THR A 588 -1.05 15.44 16.83
N PHE A 589 -2.18 15.25 17.52
CA PHE A 589 -2.83 16.26 18.37
C PHE A 589 -1.89 16.74 19.49
N THR A 590 -1.21 15.79 20.17
CA THR A 590 -0.24 16.12 21.22
C THR A 590 0.93 16.94 20.68
N THR A 591 1.41 16.65 19.48
CA THR A 591 2.52 17.43 18.86
C THR A 591 2.11 18.87 18.58
N VAL A 592 0.91 19.11 18.05
CA VAL A 592 0.39 20.47 17.78
C VAL A 592 0.09 21.21 19.08
N TYR A 593 -0.44 20.52 20.10
CA TYR A 593 -0.63 21.07 21.45
C TYR A 593 0.70 21.52 22.09
N CYS A 594 1.71 20.65 22.08
CA CYS A 594 3.04 20.97 22.62
C CYS A 594 3.71 22.11 21.84
N LEU A 595 3.55 22.17 20.51
CA LEU A 595 3.99 23.28 19.68
C LEU A 595 3.33 24.61 20.08
N ALA A 596 2.00 24.62 20.29
CA ALA A 596 1.28 25.82 20.72
C ALA A 596 1.70 26.29 22.12
N LYS A 597 1.88 25.34 23.06
CA LYS A 597 2.45 25.61 24.39
C LYS A 597 3.86 26.20 24.30
N PHE A 598 4.70 25.66 23.43
CA PHE A 598 6.07 26.14 23.20
C PHE A 598 6.09 27.56 22.62
N HIS A 599 5.25 27.85 21.62
CA HIS A 599 5.06 29.20 21.08
C HIS A 599 4.66 30.21 22.17
N ASN A 600 3.77 29.84 23.08
CA ASN A 600 3.37 30.72 24.19
C ASN A 600 4.51 31.04 25.20
N GLN A 601 5.60 30.26 25.22
CA GLN A 601 6.80 30.56 26.04
C GLN A 601 7.89 31.34 25.28
N GLN A 602 7.68 31.75 24.02
CA GLN A 602 8.72 32.37 23.18
C GLN A 602 9.41 33.61 23.79
N TYR A 603 8.72 34.38 24.64
CA TYR A 603 9.24 35.60 25.28
C TYR A 603 10.15 35.35 26.48
N ARG A 604 10.19 34.12 26.99
CA ARG A 604 11.05 33.72 28.11
C ARG A 604 11.87 32.48 27.72
N PRO A 605 12.74 32.59 26.70
CA PRO A 605 13.53 31.48 26.23
C PRO A 605 14.46 30.95 27.31
N PHE A 606 14.81 29.67 27.23
CA PHE A 606 15.66 28.95 28.18
C PHE A 606 15.15 28.85 29.64
N THR A 607 13.92 29.28 29.92
CA THR A 607 13.25 28.93 31.20
C THR A 607 12.94 27.43 31.28
N VAL A 608 12.71 26.91 32.48
CA VAL A 608 12.34 25.50 32.70
C VAL A 608 11.10 25.13 31.89
N ASP A 609 10.05 25.96 31.95
CA ASP A 609 8.82 25.75 31.16
C ASP A 609 9.10 25.71 29.65
N TRP A 610 9.95 26.61 29.15
CA TRP A 610 10.35 26.64 27.74
C TRP A 610 11.07 25.35 27.31
N TRP A 611 12.01 24.86 28.14
CA TRP A 611 12.70 23.59 27.89
C TRP A 611 11.76 22.38 27.98
N VAL A 612 10.85 22.35 28.94
CA VAL A 612 9.85 21.28 29.10
C VAL A 612 8.96 21.19 27.86
N TRP A 613 8.38 22.30 27.38
CA TRP A 613 7.50 22.26 26.20
C TRP A 613 8.27 21.99 24.90
N LEU A 614 9.52 22.45 24.78
CA LEU A 614 10.39 22.11 23.65
C LEU A 614 10.74 20.61 23.63
N ALA A 615 11.11 20.05 24.78
CA ALA A 615 11.43 18.63 24.92
C ALA A 615 10.18 17.73 24.74
N LEU A 616 9.01 18.15 25.23
CA LEU A 616 7.74 17.43 25.01
C LEU A 616 7.30 17.47 23.54
N THR A 617 7.51 18.59 22.83
CA THR A 617 7.31 18.64 21.37
C THR A 617 8.21 17.61 20.68
N GLY A 618 9.50 17.57 21.03
CA GLY A 618 10.45 16.56 20.55
C GLY A 618 10.06 15.12 20.87
N TRP A 619 9.59 14.88 22.10
CA TRP A 619 9.13 13.57 22.53
C TRP A 619 7.92 13.10 21.71
N SER A 620 6.93 13.97 21.54
CA SER A 620 5.73 13.70 20.74
C SER A 620 6.04 13.45 19.26
N ILE A 621 7.01 14.17 18.68
CA ILE A 621 7.55 13.90 17.34
C ILE A 621 8.16 12.49 17.27
N GLY A 622 9.00 12.11 18.24
CA GLY A 622 9.58 10.77 18.32
C GLY A 622 8.50 9.68 18.38
N CYS A 623 7.46 9.87 19.19
CA CYS A 623 6.34 8.94 19.29
C CYS A 623 5.51 8.85 17.99
N VAL A 624 5.08 9.97 17.40
CA VAL A 624 4.23 9.96 16.20
C VAL A 624 4.94 9.31 15.00
N CYS A 625 6.22 9.63 14.78
CA CYS A 625 7.04 8.99 13.75
C CYS A 625 7.25 7.49 14.00
N SER A 626 7.28 7.07 15.28
CA SER A 626 7.42 5.67 15.69
C SER A 626 6.12 4.87 15.61
N VAL A 627 4.96 5.50 15.35
CA VAL A 627 3.67 4.82 15.07
C VAL A 627 3.45 4.63 13.57
N LYS A 628 3.55 5.69 12.76
CA LYS A 628 3.37 5.65 11.29
C LYS A 628 4.22 6.77 10.67
N TRP A 629 4.85 6.54 9.52
CA TRP A 629 5.66 7.57 8.84
C TRP A 629 4.87 8.82 8.40
N VAL A 630 3.54 8.76 8.39
CA VAL A 630 2.66 9.95 8.29
C VAL A 630 3.00 11.00 9.37
N GLY A 631 3.57 10.59 10.52
CA GLY A 631 4.10 11.49 11.55
C GLY A 631 5.22 12.43 11.09
N PHE A 632 5.92 12.14 9.99
CA PHE A 632 6.87 13.09 9.40
C PHE A 632 6.18 14.35 8.84
N PHE A 633 4.88 14.33 8.57
CA PHE A 633 4.13 15.49 8.09
C PHE A 633 3.91 16.53 9.19
N VAL A 634 3.53 16.12 10.41
CA VAL A 634 3.48 17.05 11.57
C VAL A 634 4.89 17.47 12.01
N THR A 635 5.89 16.61 11.80
CA THR A 635 7.30 17.00 11.98
C THR A 635 7.71 18.11 11.01
N SER A 636 7.25 18.07 9.76
CA SER A 636 7.49 19.11 8.76
C SER A 636 6.82 20.44 9.12
N LEU A 637 5.63 20.40 9.73
CA LEU A 637 4.97 21.59 10.30
C LEU A 637 5.81 22.22 11.42
N VAL A 638 6.26 21.43 12.40
CA VAL A 638 7.12 21.90 13.49
C VAL A 638 8.45 22.43 12.93
N GLY A 639 9.02 21.76 11.92
CA GLY A 639 10.23 22.18 11.23
C GLY A 639 10.07 23.53 10.54
N ALA A 640 9.01 23.73 9.76
CA ALA A 640 8.70 25.00 9.10
C ALA A 640 8.52 26.14 10.09
N TYR A 641 7.74 25.93 11.15
CA TYR A 641 7.60 26.89 12.25
C TYR A 641 8.95 27.20 12.92
N THR A 642 9.80 26.19 13.12
CA THR A 642 11.12 26.35 13.76
C THR A 642 12.09 27.12 12.87
N ILE A 643 12.02 26.95 11.55
CA ILE A 643 12.81 27.70 10.57
C ILE A 643 12.38 29.18 10.58
N GLU A 644 11.07 29.46 10.56
CA GLU A 644 10.52 30.82 10.69
C GLU A 644 10.95 31.48 12.00
N ASP A 645 10.77 30.80 13.14
CA ASP A 645 11.14 31.28 14.47
C ASP A 645 12.65 31.58 14.63
N LEU A 646 13.50 30.81 13.94
CA LEU A 646 14.95 31.05 13.86
C LEU A 646 15.34 32.17 12.89
N TRP A 647 14.57 32.35 11.80
CA TRP A 647 14.75 33.41 10.83
C TRP A 647 14.42 34.78 11.43
N ASP A 648 13.27 34.89 12.12
CA ASP A 648 12.88 36.12 12.82
C ASP A 648 13.90 36.49 13.91
N LYS A 649 14.44 35.49 14.62
CA LYS A 649 15.53 35.67 15.59
C LYS A 649 16.86 36.08 14.96
N PHE A 650 17.14 35.66 13.73
CA PHE A 650 18.30 36.16 13.00
C PHE A 650 18.13 37.62 12.57
N GLY A 651 16.88 38.07 12.35
CA GLY A 651 16.55 39.48 12.11
C GLY A 651 16.65 40.39 13.34
N ASP A 652 16.61 39.86 14.56
CA ASP A 652 16.72 40.67 15.78
C ASP A 652 18.17 41.07 16.10
N LEU A 653 18.55 42.26 15.63
CA LEU A 653 19.85 42.89 15.87
C LEU A 653 20.16 43.13 17.36
N LYS A 654 19.22 42.96 18.29
CA LYS A 654 19.47 43.07 19.74
C LYS A 654 19.95 41.76 20.37
N MET A 655 19.74 40.61 19.73
CA MET A 655 20.12 39.32 20.31
C MET A 655 21.61 39.01 20.09
N SER A 656 22.27 38.47 21.12
CA SER A 656 23.68 38.10 21.01
C SER A 656 23.87 36.84 20.15
N ALA A 657 24.97 36.76 19.41
CA ALA A 657 25.32 35.56 18.65
C ALA A 657 25.47 34.29 19.54
N ARG A 658 25.81 34.46 20.82
CA ARG A 658 25.86 33.34 21.79
C ARG A 658 24.46 32.81 22.09
N ASP A 659 23.48 33.70 22.26
CA ASP A 659 22.09 33.31 22.51
C ASP A 659 21.44 32.75 21.25
N GLN A 660 21.79 33.26 20.07
CA GLN A 660 21.41 32.64 18.80
C GLN A 660 21.94 31.19 18.69
N LEU A 661 23.23 30.95 18.99
CA LEU A 661 23.80 29.60 19.00
C LEU A 661 23.13 28.69 20.04
N ARG A 662 22.75 29.21 21.21
CA ARG A 662 21.93 28.48 22.20
C ARG A 662 20.55 28.13 21.65
N HIS A 663 19.90 29.04 20.92
CA HIS A 663 18.60 28.82 20.30
C HIS A 663 18.65 27.69 19.26
N TRP A 664 19.69 27.68 18.41
CA TRP A 664 19.96 26.58 17.48
C TRP A 664 20.26 25.27 18.20
N GLY A 665 21.22 25.26 19.14
CA GLY A 665 21.62 24.05 19.88
C GLY A 665 20.45 23.39 20.63
N ALA A 666 19.59 24.20 21.26
CA ALA A 666 18.38 23.71 21.95
C ALA A 666 17.38 23.06 20.98
N ARG A 667 17.12 23.68 19.82
CA ARG A 667 16.23 23.14 18.78
C ARG A 667 16.80 21.86 18.17
N ILE A 668 18.10 21.79 17.89
CA ILE A 668 18.75 20.57 17.38
C ILE A 668 18.66 19.44 18.42
N ALA A 669 18.98 19.71 19.69
CA ALA A 669 18.92 18.71 20.75
C ALA A 669 17.50 18.15 20.95
N CYS A 670 16.49 19.03 21.07
CA CYS A 670 15.13 18.61 21.40
C CYS A 670 14.28 18.23 20.18
N LEU A 671 14.43 18.85 19.01
CA LEU A 671 13.58 18.61 17.83
C LEU A 671 14.23 17.74 16.75
N ILE A 672 15.49 17.33 16.92
CA ILE A 672 16.17 16.40 16.01
C ILE A 672 16.73 15.21 16.80
N VAL A 673 17.66 15.44 17.74
CA VAL A 673 18.36 14.35 18.44
C VAL A 673 17.40 13.53 19.32
N LEU A 674 16.58 14.18 20.15
CA LEU A 674 15.61 13.50 21.01
C LEU A 674 14.59 12.64 20.23
N PRO A 675 13.90 13.12 19.17
CA PRO A 675 13.04 12.30 18.33
C PRO A 675 13.75 11.08 17.72
N ILE A 676 14.98 11.26 17.21
CA ILE A 676 15.78 10.17 16.64
C ILE A 676 16.10 9.12 17.71
N LEU A 677 16.46 9.54 18.93
CA LEU A 677 16.70 8.62 20.04
C LEU A 677 15.46 7.83 20.43
N ILE A 678 14.27 8.45 20.44
CA ILE A 678 13.00 7.76 20.71
C ILE A 678 12.64 6.78 19.60
N TYR A 679 12.85 7.18 18.34
CA TYR A 679 12.65 6.31 17.18
C TYR A 679 13.59 5.09 17.24
N MET A 680 14.89 5.31 17.47
CA MET A 680 15.84 4.21 17.66
C MET A 680 15.52 3.36 18.90
N ALA A 681 15.03 3.94 19.99
CA ALA A 681 14.62 3.20 21.18
C ALA A 681 13.41 2.30 20.91
N SER A 682 12.42 2.74 20.11
CA SER A 682 11.28 1.91 19.75
C SER A 682 11.69 0.69 18.92
N PHE A 683 12.63 0.84 17.98
CA PHE A 683 13.21 -0.28 17.24
C PHE A 683 14.11 -1.17 18.10
N LYS A 684 14.84 -0.60 19.06
CA LYS A 684 15.64 -1.39 20.02
C LYS A 684 14.73 -2.27 20.89
N LEU A 685 13.61 -1.72 21.38
CA LEU A 685 12.61 -2.49 22.13
C LEU A 685 11.96 -3.57 21.25
N HIS A 686 11.60 -3.25 20.00
CA HIS A 686 11.07 -4.21 19.03
C HIS A 686 11.99 -5.43 18.86
N PHE A 687 13.28 -5.22 18.58
CA PHE A 687 14.25 -6.32 18.46
C PHE A 687 14.58 -7.03 19.79
N MET A 688 14.40 -6.38 20.95
CA MET A 688 14.59 -7.02 22.25
C MET A 688 13.39 -7.86 22.70
N VAL A 689 12.19 -7.57 22.20
CA VAL A 689 10.96 -8.33 22.52
C VAL A 689 10.75 -9.49 21.57
N LEU A 690 11.02 -9.30 20.27
CA LEU A 690 10.87 -10.34 19.24
C LEU A 690 12.15 -11.18 19.14
N SER A 691 12.30 -12.17 20.03
CA SER A 691 13.48 -13.04 20.10
C SER A 691 13.40 -14.28 19.22
N HIS A 692 12.22 -14.71 18.77
CA HIS A 692 12.03 -15.96 18.03
C HIS A 692 11.91 -15.74 16.52
N SER A 693 12.22 -16.76 15.72
CA SER A 693 11.93 -16.80 14.27
C SER A 693 10.43 -16.66 13.99
N GLY A 694 10.07 -16.22 12.79
CA GLY A 694 8.66 -15.96 12.45
C GLY A 694 8.46 -15.52 10.99
N PRO A 695 7.21 -15.38 10.54
CA PRO A 695 6.84 -15.36 9.12
C PRO A 695 7.31 -14.15 8.29
N GLY A 696 8.09 -13.23 8.89
CA GLY A 696 8.74 -12.11 8.21
C GLY A 696 10.26 -12.03 8.37
N ASP A 697 10.89 -12.98 9.06
CA ASP A 697 12.35 -12.99 9.29
C ASP A 697 13.16 -13.06 7.98
N ALA A 698 12.59 -13.66 6.95
CA ALA A 698 13.21 -13.84 5.65
C ALA A 698 13.55 -12.52 4.93
N GLN A 699 12.83 -11.43 5.22
CA GLN A 699 13.14 -10.08 4.69
C GLN A 699 14.32 -9.39 5.39
N MET A 700 14.81 -9.94 6.51
CA MET A 700 16.01 -9.46 7.20
C MET A 700 17.26 -10.20 6.71
N SER A 701 18.43 -9.59 6.92
CA SER A 701 19.71 -10.23 6.60
C SER A 701 19.88 -11.54 7.39
N SER A 702 20.52 -12.56 6.79
CA SER A 702 20.71 -13.86 7.42
C SER A 702 21.43 -13.78 8.78
N LEU A 703 22.33 -12.80 8.94
CA LEU A 703 23.02 -12.52 10.20
C LEU A 703 22.07 -12.04 11.32
N PHE A 704 21.01 -11.29 10.96
CA PHE A 704 19.96 -10.92 11.92
C PHE A 704 19.10 -12.14 12.27
N GLN A 705 18.73 -12.96 11.27
CA GLN A 705 17.96 -14.18 11.53
C GLN A 705 18.72 -15.16 12.44
N ALA A 706 20.04 -15.27 12.28
CA ALA A 706 20.90 -16.11 13.11
C ALA A 706 20.90 -15.74 14.61
N ASN A 707 20.50 -14.51 14.95
CA ASN A 707 20.29 -14.07 16.34
C ASN A 707 18.91 -14.48 16.92
N LEU A 708 17.97 -14.98 16.11
CA LEU A 708 16.62 -15.35 16.55
C LEU A 708 16.56 -16.82 17.02
N GLU A 709 15.84 -17.08 18.11
CA GLU A 709 15.58 -18.41 18.65
C GLU A 709 14.66 -19.21 17.70
N GLY A 710 14.99 -20.47 17.43
CA GLY A 710 14.22 -21.35 16.52
C GLY A 710 14.72 -21.43 15.07
N ASN A 711 15.83 -20.77 14.73
CA ASN A 711 16.51 -20.98 13.44
C ASN A 711 17.47 -22.21 13.48
N THR A 712 17.74 -22.81 12.33
CA THR A 712 18.69 -23.94 12.16
C THR A 712 20.12 -23.52 11.79
N PHE A 713 20.43 -22.22 11.73
CA PHE A 713 21.76 -21.73 11.30
C PHE A 713 22.91 -22.10 12.23
N HIS A 714 22.60 -22.56 13.45
CA HIS A 714 23.56 -23.13 14.39
C HIS A 714 24.06 -24.53 13.97
N GLU A 715 23.33 -25.24 13.11
CA GLU A 715 23.72 -26.54 12.55
C GLU A 715 24.67 -26.39 11.35
N ASN A 716 24.66 -25.22 10.70
CA ASN A 716 25.45 -24.95 9.50
C ASN A 716 26.96 -25.01 9.80
N PRO A 717 27.77 -25.71 8.99
CA PRO A 717 29.22 -25.60 9.08
C PRO A 717 29.71 -24.19 8.68
N LEU A 718 30.76 -23.74 9.36
CA LEU A 718 31.29 -22.39 9.20
C LEU A 718 32.03 -22.21 7.86
N ASP A 719 33.02 -23.06 7.58
CA ASP A 719 33.80 -23.04 6.34
C ASP A 719 33.00 -23.62 5.16
N VAL A 720 33.04 -23.00 3.98
CA VAL A 720 32.37 -23.50 2.77
C VAL A 720 33.33 -24.34 1.91
N ALA A 721 32.85 -25.46 1.36
CA ALA A 721 33.65 -26.38 0.54
C ALA A 721 32.97 -26.74 -0.80
N ILE A 722 33.78 -27.20 -1.76
CA ILE A 722 33.27 -27.84 -2.99
C ILE A 722 32.60 -29.17 -2.61
N GLY A 723 31.47 -29.46 -3.25
CA GLY A 723 30.57 -30.56 -2.92
C GLY A 723 29.52 -30.24 -1.85
N SER A 724 29.62 -29.09 -1.17
CA SER A 724 28.60 -28.66 -0.21
C SER A 724 27.28 -28.28 -0.90
N LYS A 725 26.16 -28.59 -0.22
CA LYS A 725 24.84 -28.01 -0.51
C LYS A 725 24.70 -26.69 0.24
N VAL A 726 24.28 -25.63 -0.45
CA VAL A 726 24.17 -24.27 0.07
C VAL A 726 22.89 -23.58 -0.42
N THR A 727 22.37 -22.63 0.35
CA THR A 727 21.46 -21.61 -0.18
C THR A 727 22.21 -20.28 -0.29
N LEU A 728 21.98 -19.56 -1.39
CA LEU A 728 22.59 -18.25 -1.64
C LEU A 728 21.56 -17.15 -1.46
N LYS A 729 21.83 -16.17 -0.59
CA LYS A 729 20.97 -15.01 -0.41
C LYS A 729 21.59 -13.75 -0.98
N ASN A 730 20.77 -12.94 -1.63
CA ASN A 730 21.20 -11.62 -2.08
C ASN A 730 21.23 -10.63 -0.89
N MET A 731 22.32 -9.89 -0.76
CA MET A 731 22.56 -8.95 0.34
C MET A 731 22.10 -7.52 0.02
N GLY A 732 21.49 -7.29 -1.15
CA GLY A 732 20.79 -6.06 -1.49
C GLY A 732 19.55 -5.84 -0.62
N TRP A 733 19.08 -4.60 -0.54
CA TRP A 733 17.90 -4.27 0.26
C TRP A 733 16.63 -4.86 -0.38
N GLY A 734 15.96 -5.77 0.32
CA GLY A 734 14.89 -6.57 -0.26
C GLY A 734 15.40 -7.75 -1.12
N GLY A 735 16.64 -8.20 -0.91
CA GLY A 735 17.18 -9.40 -1.55
C GLY A 735 16.49 -10.70 -1.09
N GLY A 736 16.24 -11.60 -2.04
CA GLY A 736 15.73 -12.95 -1.79
C GLY A 736 16.82 -14.02 -1.79
N LEU A 737 16.41 -15.26 -1.55
CA LEU A 737 17.19 -16.47 -1.82
C LEU A 737 17.20 -16.77 -3.33
N LEU A 738 18.33 -17.24 -3.86
CA LEU A 738 18.45 -17.69 -5.24
C LEU A 738 17.60 -18.94 -5.45
N HIS A 739 16.58 -18.84 -6.29
CA HIS A 739 15.52 -19.84 -6.45
C HIS A 739 15.40 -20.27 -7.91
N SER A 740 15.07 -21.54 -8.16
CA SER A 740 14.78 -22.03 -9.51
C SER A 740 13.68 -23.09 -9.50
N HIS A 741 12.57 -22.83 -10.18
CA HIS A 741 11.43 -23.77 -10.27
C HIS A 741 11.31 -24.34 -11.69
N VAL A 742 10.55 -25.42 -11.88
CA VAL A 742 10.55 -26.23 -13.13
C VAL A 742 10.04 -25.49 -14.39
N GLN A 743 9.32 -24.38 -14.23
CA GLN A 743 8.81 -23.57 -15.32
C GLN A 743 9.94 -22.88 -16.09
N THR A 744 9.72 -22.63 -17.37
CA THR A 744 10.67 -21.97 -18.28
C THR A 744 10.28 -20.53 -18.57
N TYR A 745 11.24 -19.71 -19.01
CA TYR A 745 10.94 -18.35 -19.47
C TYR A 745 10.02 -18.38 -20.71
N PRO A 746 8.92 -17.59 -20.76
CA PRO A 746 8.03 -17.55 -21.92
C PRO A 746 8.58 -16.71 -23.09
N VAL A 747 9.68 -15.99 -22.86
CA VAL A 747 10.40 -15.15 -23.82
C VAL A 747 11.87 -15.17 -23.47
N GLY A 748 12.77 -15.04 -24.45
CA GLY A 748 14.21 -15.11 -24.21
C GLY A 748 14.77 -16.48 -24.58
N SER A 749 15.45 -17.14 -23.64
CA SER A 749 16.10 -18.44 -23.91
C SER A 749 15.17 -19.67 -23.92
N GLU A 750 13.95 -19.54 -23.40
CA GLU A 750 13.03 -20.65 -23.08
C GLU A 750 13.63 -21.71 -22.13
N GLN A 751 14.71 -21.39 -21.42
CA GLN A 751 15.32 -22.25 -20.39
C GLN A 751 14.60 -22.12 -19.04
N GLN A 752 14.99 -22.95 -18.07
CA GLN A 752 14.37 -22.95 -16.73
C GLN A 752 14.60 -21.61 -16.02
N GLN A 753 13.57 -21.07 -15.37
CA GLN A 753 13.62 -19.76 -14.73
C GLN A 753 14.54 -19.76 -13.49
N VAL A 754 15.27 -18.65 -13.31
CA VAL A 754 16.01 -18.35 -12.08
C VAL A 754 15.56 -17.00 -11.55
N THR A 755 15.21 -16.97 -10.27
CA THR A 755 14.59 -15.81 -9.62
C THR A 755 15.16 -15.63 -8.21
N CYS A 756 14.78 -14.54 -7.54
CA CYS A 756 14.94 -14.43 -6.10
C CYS A 756 13.58 -14.58 -5.40
N TYR A 757 13.51 -15.50 -4.45
CA TYR A 757 12.32 -15.81 -3.67
C TYR A 757 12.53 -15.50 -2.19
N HIS A 758 11.49 -15.06 -1.49
CA HIS A 758 11.60 -14.62 -0.10
C HIS A 758 11.32 -15.70 0.94
N TYR A 759 10.83 -16.88 0.56
CA TYR A 759 10.56 -17.96 1.52
C TYR A 759 11.54 -19.10 1.30
N LYS A 760 11.88 -19.80 2.38
CA LYS A 760 12.77 -20.96 2.34
C LYS A 760 12.03 -22.15 1.73
N ASP A 761 12.53 -22.68 0.62
CA ASP A 761 12.05 -23.91 -0.01
C ASP A 761 13.21 -24.75 -0.59
N GLU A 762 12.94 -26.02 -0.90
CA GLU A 762 13.96 -26.94 -1.47
C GLU A 762 14.49 -26.43 -2.84
N ASN A 763 13.71 -25.60 -3.54
CA ASN A 763 14.12 -24.92 -4.76
C ASN A 763 15.11 -23.74 -4.52
N ASN A 764 15.59 -23.55 -3.28
CA ASN A 764 16.72 -22.65 -2.97
C ASN A 764 18.05 -23.41 -2.83
N ASP A 765 18.05 -24.74 -2.91
CA ASP A 765 19.25 -25.55 -2.71
C ASP A 765 20.13 -25.62 -3.96
N TRP A 766 21.38 -25.22 -3.81
CA TRP A 766 22.43 -25.29 -4.83
C TRP A 766 23.61 -26.14 -4.35
N VAL A 767 24.21 -26.90 -5.25
CA VAL A 767 25.43 -27.68 -4.99
C VAL A 767 26.61 -27.00 -5.67
N LEU A 768 27.68 -26.80 -4.91
CA LEU A 768 28.95 -26.24 -5.41
C LEU A 768 29.75 -27.35 -6.11
N LEU A 769 29.92 -27.28 -7.43
CA LEU A 769 30.64 -28.28 -8.21
C LEU A 769 31.88 -27.70 -8.92
N PRO A 770 32.92 -28.52 -9.17
CA PRO A 770 34.06 -28.13 -9.98
C PRO A 770 33.65 -27.96 -11.45
N ARG A 771 34.54 -27.33 -12.24
CA ARG A 771 34.37 -27.13 -13.68
C ARG A 771 34.24 -28.45 -14.45
N TRP A 772 33.76 -28.38 -15.70
CA TRP A 772 33.63 -29.57 -16.56
C TRP A 772 34.98 -30.14 -17.04
N ASP A 773 36.06 -29.35 -17.00
CA ASP A 773 37.43 -29.77 -17.37
C ASP A 773 38.26 -30.29 -16.18
N GLU A 774 37.74 -30.18 -14.95
CA GLU A 774 38.35 -30.76 -13.75
C GLU A 774 37.81 -32.16 -13.48
N SER A 775 38.53 -32.95 -12.69
CA SER A 775 38.04 -34.26 -12.22
C SER A 775 36.68 -34.09 -11.52
N PRO A 776 35.71 -35.00 -11.75
CA PRO A 776 34.44 -34.99 -11.03
C PRO A 776 34.65 -34.95 -9.52
N TYR A 777 33.74 -34.28 -8.80
CA TYR A 777 33.77 -34.25 -7.34
C TYR A 777 33.67 -35.67 -6.78
N ASP A 778 34.69 -36.07 -6.02
CA ASP A 778 34.74 -37.33 -5.28
C ASP A 778 34.29 -37.08 -3.83
N PRO A 779 33.16 -37.68 -3.39
CA PRO A 779 32.68 -37.56 -2.01
C PRO A 779 33.67 -38.04 -0.94
N GLU A 780 34.55 -39.00 -1.27
CA GLU A 780 35.52 -39.60 -0.34
C GLU A 780 36.90 -38.90 -0.39
N GLY A 781 37.20 -38.20 -1.49
CA GLY A 781 38.45 -37.45 -1.70
C GLY A 781 38.67 -36.32 -0.68
N PRO A 782 39.87 -35.71 -0.60
CA PRO A 782 40.17 -34.67 0.38
C PRO A 782 39.30 -33.41 0.22
N ILE A 783 38.87 -32.80 1.34
CA ILE A 783 37.99 -31.63 1.33
C ILE A 783 38.70 -30.42 0.69
N ARG A 784 38.16 -29.92 -0.43
CA ARG A 784 38.57 -28.66 -1.06
C ARG A 784 37.67 -27.52 -0.56
N PHE A 785 38.23 -26.63 0.27
CA PHE A 785 37.56 -25.39 0.68
C PHE A 785 37.43 -24.41 -0.49
N LEU A 786 36.36 -23.60 -0.48
CA LEU A 786 36.10 -22.57 -1.48
C LEU A 786 36.92 -21.30 -1.19
N LYS A 787 37.57 -20.73 -2.22
CA LYS A 787 38.49 -19.59 -2.11
C LYS A 787 38.12 -18.42 -3.04
N ASP A 788 38.71 -17.27 -2.78
CA ASP A 788 38.68 -16.12 -3.71
C ASP A 788 39.35 -16.49 -5.04
N GLY A 789 38.66 -16.26 -6.16
CA GLY A 789 39.11 -16.60 -7.50
C GLY A 789 38.82 -18.05 -7.96
N ASP A 790 38.26 -18.92 -7.12
CA ASP A 790 37.81 -20.24 -7.57
C ASP A 790 36.73 -20.11 -8.66
N VAL A 791 36.79 -20.96 -9.67
CA VAL A 791 35.77 -21.06 -10.72
C VAL A 791 34.92 -22.30 -10.46
N ILE A 792 33.63 -22.10 -10.26
CA ILE A 792 32.66 -23.13 -9.87
C ILE A 792 31.51 -23.23 -10.87
N ARG A 793 30.77 -24.33 -10.77
CA ARG A 793 29.39 -24.45 -11.25
C ARG A 793 28.45 -24.50 -10.06
N LEU A 794 27.31 -23.83 -10.19
CA LEU A 794 26.21 -23.89 -9.23
C LEU A 794 25.13 -24.79 -9.84
N GLN A 795 24.95 -25.99 -9.31
CA GLN A 795 23.91 -26.91 -9.76
C GLN A 795 22.68 -26.82 -8.84
N HIS A 796 21.50 -26.57 -9.40
CA HIS A 796 20.25 -26.59 -8.66
C HIS A 796 19.90 -28.02 -8.22
N ALA A 797 19.76 -28.27 -6.91
CA ALA A 797 19.68 -29.64 -6.40
C ALA A 797 18.41 -30.40 -6.85
N PRO A 798 17.19 -29.84 -6.80
CA PRO A 798 15.97 -30.53 -7.25
C PRO A 798 15.91 -30.85 -8.75
N THR A 799 16.45 -29.99 -9.62
CA THR A 799 16.34 -30.17 -11.09
C THR A 799 17.63 -30.57 -11.79
N THR A 800 18.75 -30.67 -11.06
CA THR A 800 20.11 -31.00 -11.54
C THR A 800 20.68 -30.06 -12.61
N ARG A 801 20.01 -28.94 -12.91
CA ARG A 801 20.44 -27.96 -13.92
C ARG A 801 21.52 -27.03 -13.38
N ASN A 802 22.37 -26.51 -14.26
CA ASN A 802 23.44 -25.58 -13.90
C ASN A 802 22.97 -24.14 -14.06
N LEU A 803 23.36 -23.26 -13.13
CA LEU A 803 23.19 -21.82 -13.24
C LEU A 803 24.01 -21.30 -14.42
N HIS A 804 23.35 -20.63 -15.35
CA HIS A 804 23.86 -20.36 -16.67
C HIS A 804 23.55 -18.91 -17.08
N SER A 805 24.40 -18.28 -17.90
CA SER A 805 24.09 -16.96 -18.47
C SER A 805 24.62 -16.80 -19.89
N HIS A 806 23.77 -16.31 -20.77
CA HIS A 806 24.01 -16.20 -22.22
C HIS A 806 23.72 -14.76 -22.69
N PRO A 807 24.16 -14.36 -23.91
CA PRO A 807 23.98 -12.99 -24.42
C PRO A 807 22.56 -12.69 -24.92
N ILE A 808 21.52 -13.12 -24.21
CA ILE A 808 20.11 -12.78 -24.44
C ILE A 808 19.70 -11.71 -23.40
N PRO A 809 18.95 -10.65 -23.77
CA PRO A 809 18.52 -9.62 -22.81
C PRO A 809 17.53 -10.14 -21.78
N ALA A 810 17.73 -9.81 -20.50
CA ALA A 810 16.86 -10.25 -19.41
C ALA A 810 15.37 -9.85 -19.60
N PRO A 811 14.40 -10.60 -19.04
CA PRO A 811 12.97 -10.39 -19.30
C PRO A 811 12.43 -8.99 -18.99
N VAL A 812 12.89 -8.36 -17.91
CA VAL A 812 12.52 -7.00 -17.48
C VAL A 812 13.74 -6.07 -17.61
N SER A 813 14.89 -6.41 -17.05
CA SER A 813 16.12 -5.59 -17.08
C SER A 813 16.88 -5.71 -18.40
N LYS A 814 16.30 -5.22 -19.51
CA LYS A 814 16.80 -5.39 -20.90
C LYS A 814 18.26 -4.98 -21.18
N LEU A 815 18.90 -4.21 -20.31
CA LEU A 815 20.34 -3.89 -20.43
C LEU A 815 21.23 -5.07 -19.99
N ASN A 816 20.76 -5.86 -19.03
CA ASN A 816 21.46 -7.00 -18.46
C ASN A 816 21.25 -8.26 -19.30
N ASN A 817 22.13 -9.24 -19.14
CA ASN A 817 21.92 -10.57 -19.70
C ASN A 817 20.93 -11.37 -18.82
N GLU A 818 20.19 -12.26 -19.47
CA GLU A 818 19.35 -13.28 -18.84
C GLU A 818 20.23 -14.28 -18.07
N VAL A 819 19.71 -14.75 -16.94
CA VAL A 819 20.28 -15.82 -16.11
C VAL A 819 19.22 -16.91 -16.01
N SER A 820 19.64 -18.16 -16.19
CA SER A 820 18.75 -19.29 -16.38
C SER A 820 19.35 -20.58 -15.82
N CYS A 821 18.57 -21.66 -15.86
CA CYS A 821 19.02 -23.01 -15.53
C CYS A 821 19.08 -23.89 -16.79
N TYR A 822 20.29 -24.26 -17.20
CA TYR A 822 20.57 -25.05 -18.41
C TYR A 822 21.17 -26.43 -18.11
N GLY A 823 21.06 -27.34 -19.07
CA GLY A 823 21.68 -28.65 -19.00
C GLY A 823 21.13 -29.57 -17.89
N ASN A 824 22.00 -30.44 -17.38
CA ASN A 824 21.77 -31.33 -16.24
C ASN A 824 23.14 -31.71 -15.61
N ALA A 825 23.21 -32.84 -14.86
CA ALA A 825 24.45 -33.30 -14.25
C ALA A 825 25.56 -33.77 -15.23
N THR A 826 25.25 -34.08 -16.49
CA THR A 826 26.20 -34.55 -17.51
C THR A 826 26.27 -33.68 -18.76
N VAL A 827 25.29 -32.78 -18.95
CA VAL A 827 25.16 -31.87 -20.08
C VAL A 827 25.28 -30.44 -19.56
N GLY A 828 26.21 -29.69 -20.12
CA GLY A 828 26.43 -28.27 -19.85
C GLY A 828 27.56 -27.73 -20.71
N ASP A 829 27.95 -26.49 -20.50
CA ASP A 829 29.01 -25.83 -21.26
C ASP A 829 29.83 -24.83 -20.42
N TYR A 830 30.66 -24.02 -21.09
CA TYR A 830 31.51 -23.02 -20.44
C TYR A 830 30.76 -21.74 -20.00
N GLN A 831 29.46 -21.63 -20.28
CA GLN A 831 28.57 -20.57 -19.80
C GLN A 831 27.88 -20.95 -18.46
N ASP A 832 28.23 -22.12 -17.91
CA ASP A 832 27.87 -22.52 -16.53
C ASP A 832 28.91 -22.06 -15.49
N TYR A 833 30.00 -21.40 -15.93
CA TYR A 833 31.17 -21.09 -15.10
C TYR A 833 31.07 -19.74 -14.40
N TRP A 834 31.07 -19.76 -13.07
CA TRP A 834 31.02 -18.59 -12.21
C TRP A 834 32.30 -18.49 -11.38
N VAL A 835 33.00 -17.35 -11.50
CA VAL A 835 34.16 -17.01 -10.67
C VAL A 835 33.66 -16.41 -9.36
N VAL A 836 34.10 -16.96 -8.25
CA VAL A 836 33.82 -16.45 -6.90
C VAL A 836 34.77 -15.29 -6.60
N GLU A 837 34.24 -14.10 -6.36
CA GLU A 837 35.00 -12.93 -5.95
C GLU A 837 34.60 -12.52 -4.53
N VAL A 838 35.54 -12.59 -3.59
CA VAL A 838 35.34 -12.16 -2.20
C VAL A 838 35.43 -10.64 -2.12
N VAL A 839 34.38 -10.01 -1.58
CA VAL A 839 34.35 -8.56 -1.32
C VAL A 839 35.08 -8.27 -0.01
N ASP A 840 34.52 -8.76 1.08
CA ASP A 840 35.03 -8.67 2.45
C ASP A 840 34.21 -9.58 3.38
N ASP A 841 34.56 -9.57 4.67
CA ASP A 841 33.87 -10.29 5.73
C ASP A 841 33.41 -9.31 6.81
N ILE A 842 32.16 -9.48 7.25
CA ILE A 842 31.46 -8.56 8.16
C ILE A 842 32.19 -8.39 9.51
N HIS A 843 32.89 -9.43 9.98
CA HIS A 843 33.60 -9.40 11.27
C HIS A 843 35.11 -9.42 11.10
N ARG A 844 35.64 -10.13 10.09
CA ARG A 844 37.08 -10.27 9.84
C ARG A 844 37.67 -9.11 9.02
N GLY A 845 36.82 -8.36 8.30
CA GLY A 845 37.20 -7.18 7.52
C GLY A 845 37.62 -7.51 6.08
N GLY A 846 38.57 -6.75 5.51
CA GLY A 846 39.00 -6.92 4.12
C GLY A 846 39.61 -8.29 3.81
N LYS A 847 39.47 -8.73 2.56
CA LYS A 847 39.74 -10.10 2.10
C LYS A 847 41.16 -10.62 2.38
N ASP A 848 42.18 -9.76 2.38
CA ASP A 848 43.59 -10.15 2.60
C ASP A 848 43.87 -10.70 4.01
N LYS A 849 42.89 -10.65 4.91
CA LYS A 849 43.00 -11.11 6.31
C LYS A 849 42.60 -12.56 6.53
N TYR A 850 42.00 -13.24 5.55
CA TYR A 850 41.51 -14.61 5.70
C TYR A 850 41.50 -15.38 4.37
N ASP A 851 41.82 -16.67 4.44
CA ASP A 851 41.91 -17.58 3.27
C ASP A 851 40.65 -18.47 3.10
N ARG A 852 39.70 -18.40 4.05
CA ARG A 852 38.48 -19.23 4.06
C ARG A 852 37.19 -18.42 4.03
N ILE A 853 36.32 -18.77 3.09
CA ILE A 853 34.97 -18.23 2.99
C ILE A 853 34.10 -18.85 4.09
N HIS A 854 33.47 -18.01 4.91
CA HIS A 854 32.53 -18.42 5.94
C HIS A 854 31.07 -18.24 5.50
N SER A 855 30.20 -19.13 5.95
CA SER A 855 28.74 -18.92 5.90
C SER A 855 28.32 -17.68 6.69
N LEU A 856 27.21 -17.06 6.29
CA LEU A 856 26.56 -15.84 6.81
C LEU A 856 27.37 -14.54 6.78
N THR A 857 28.69 -14.59 6.98
CA THR A 857 29.56 -13.46 7.35
C THR A 857 30.42 -12.93 6.19
N THR A 858 30.83 -13.80 5.26
CA THR A 858 31.59 -13.40 4.07
C THR A 858 30.66 -12.94 2.95
N ARG A 859 30.98 -11.81 2.32
CA ARG A 859 30.25 -11.25 1.15
C ARG A 859 30.98 -11.62 -0.14
N LEU A 860 30.24 -12.22 -1.06
CA LEU A 860 30.71 -12.76 -2.33
C LEU A 860 30.06 -12.02 -3.50
N ARG A 861 30.71 -12.00 -4.66
CA ARG A 861 30.10 -11.74 -5.97
C ARG A 861 30.38 -12.93 -6.87
N PHE A 862 29.46 -13.24 -7.77
CA PHE A 862 29.66 -14.26 -8.79
C PHE A 862 29.82 -13.56 -10.14
N ARG A 863 31.01 -13.66 -10.74
CA ARG A 863 31.28 -13.15 -12.09
C ARG A 863 31.20 -14.29 -13.09
N HIS A 864 30.30 -14.19 -14.06
CA HIS A 864 30.20 -15.14 -15.15
C HIS A 864 31.48 -15.11 -16.00
N GLN A 865 32.12 -16.27 -16.20
CA GLN A 865 33.45 -16.32 -16.79
C GLN A 865 33.44 -15.94 -18.28
N ALA A 866 32.44 -16.39 -19.05
CA ALA A 866 32.43 -16.25 -20.50
C ALA A 866 32.11 -14.83 -20.99
N SER A 867 31.24 -14.10 -20.30
CA SER A 867 30.83 -12.73 -20.68
C SER A 867 31.36 -11.63 -19.73
N GLY A 868 31.95 -12.00 -18.58
CA GLY A 868 32.46 -11.05 -17.59
C GLY A 868 31.40 -10.32 -16.76
N CYS A 869 30.11 -10.63 -16.94
CA CYS A 869 29.02 -9.99 -16.20
C CYS A 869 28.87 -10.53 -14.76
N TYR A 870 28.18 -9.79 -13.90
CA TYR A 870 28.00 -10.08 -12.47
C TYR A 870 26.57 -10.51 -12.14
N LEU A 871 26.43 -11.59 -11.37
CA LEU A 871 25.13 -12.08 -10.89
C LEU A 871 24.47 -11.05 -9.96
N ARG A 872 23.31 -10.53 -10.38
CA ARG A 872 22.65 -9.38 -9.76
C ARG A 872 21.15 -9.64 -9.58
N ALA A 873 20.68 -9.51 -8.34
CA ALA A 873 19.27 -9.48 -8.00
C ALA A 873 18.93 -8.12 -7.41
N ALA A 874 18.20 -7.31 -8.17
CA ALA A 874 17.75 -5.98 -7.79
C ALA A 874 16.23 -5.96 -7.60
N ASN A 875 15.63 -4.80 -7.36
CA ASN A 875 14.20 -4.72 -7.02
C ASN A 875 13.28 -4.74 -8.27
N ALA A 876 13.72 -5.40 -9.34
CA ALA A 876 12.94 -5.64 -10.55
C ALA A 876 12.07 -6.89 -10.33
N ILE A 877 10.75 -6.73 -10.41
CA ILE A 877 9.79 -7.81 -10.17
C ILE A 877 9.36 -8.40 -11.52
N LEU A 878 9.43 -9.72 -11.66
CA LEU A 878 8.95 -10.41 -12.85
C LEU A 878 7.41 -10.32 -12.98
N PRO A 879 6.85 -10.36 -14.20
CA PRO A 879 5.40 -10.44 -14.38
C PRO A 879 4.80 -11.72 -13.80
N GLN A 880 3.47 -11.86 -13.90
CA GLN A 880 2.73 -12.97 -13.28
C GLN A 880 3.20 -14.37 -13.69
N TRP A 881 3.82 -14.54 -14.87
CA TRP A 881 4.41 -15.81 -15.34
C TRP A 881 5.68 -16.22 -14.57
N GLY A 882 6.36 -15.26 -13.94
CA GLY A 882 7.49 -15.47 -13.01
C GLY A 882 7.05 -15.29 -11.56
N PHE A 883 5.78 -15.58 -11.26
CA PHE A 883 5.17 -15.60 -9.93
C PHE A 883 5.29 -14.28 -9.11
N LYS A 884 5.52 -13.13 -9.76
CA LYS A 884 5.89 -11.86 -9.09
C LYS A 884 7.12 -12.00 -8.17
N GLN A 885 8.04 -12.92 -8.48
CA GLN A 885 9.35 -13.06 -7.84
C GLN A 885 10.34 -12.03 -8.39
N ILE A 886 11.48 -11.85 -7.72
CA ILE A 886 12.53 -10.92 -8.14
C ILE A 886 13.30 -11.47 -9.35
N GLU A 887 13.58 -10.63 -10.33
CA GLU A 887 14.44 -10.95 -11.48
C GLU A 887 15.90 -11.11 -11.06
N VAL A 888 16.48 -12.26 -11.40
CA VAL A 888 17.93 -12.48 -11.38
C VAL A 888 18.46 -12.22 -12.79
N SER A 889 19.51 -11.41 -12.89
CA SER A 889 20.11 -11.01 -14.16
C SER A 889 21.64 -10.93 -14.04
N CYS A 890 22.34 -10.85 -15.17
CA CYS A 890 23.79 -10.72 -15.18
C CYS A 890 24.19 -9.35 -15.74
N ASP A 891 24.69 -8.48 -14.86
CA ASP A 891 25.03 -7.09 -15.15
C ASP A 891 26.41 -6.98 -15.81
N LYS A 892 26.49 -6.27 -16.94
CA LYS A 892 27.71 -6.12 -17.73
C LYS A 892 28.70 -5.14 -17.09
N GLU A 893 28.25 -4.26 -16.20
CA GLU A 893 29.09 -3.28 -15.54
C GLU A 893 29.72 -3.84 -14.26
N ASN A 894 31.06 -3.82 -14.18
CA ASN A 894 31.75 -4.12 -12.92
C ASN A 894 31.66 -2.91 -11.99
N ASN A 895 30.62 -2.86 -11.17
CA ASN A 895 30.49 -1.88 -10.09
C ASN A 895 30.65 -2.58 -8.71
N PRO A 896 31.86 -2.60 -8.12
CA PRO A 896 32.08 -3.17 -6.79
C PRO A 896 31.35 -2.49 -5.64
N LYS A 897 30.59 -1.41 -5.88
CA LYS A 897 29.75 -0.75 -4.87
C LYS A 897 28.27 -1.13 -4.98
N ASP A 898 27.85 -1.88 -6.00
CA ASP A 898 26.45 -2.31 -6.11
C ASP A 898 26.18 -3.50 -5.16
N VAL A 899 25.46 -3.20 -4.08
CA VAL A 899 25.05 -4.18 -3.06
C VAL A 899 24.13 -5.26 -3.64
N HIS A 900 23.42 -5.01 -4.75
CA HIS A 900 22.60 -6.01 -5.44
C HIS A 900 23.42 -7.10 -6.15
N THR A 901 24.74 -6.91 -6.31
CA THR A 901 25.67 -7.95 -6.77
C THR A 901 26.26 -8.79 -5.64
N TYR A 902 26.00 -8.42 -4.38
CA TYR A 902 26.55 -9.12 -3.22
C TYR A 902 25.64 -10.28 -2.82
N TRP A 903 26.27 -11.42 -2.55
CA TRP A 903 25.65 -12.64 -2.08
C TRP A 903 26.34 -13.14 -0.82
N ASN A 904 25.64 -13.89 0.02
CA ASN A 904 26.21 -14.70 1.08
C ASN A 904 25.62 -16.11 1.05
N VAL A 905 26.36 -17.08 1.58
CA VAL A 905 25.84 -18.42 1.87
C VAL A 905 24.98 -18.30 3.14
N GLU A 906 23.67 -18.50 3.03
CA GLU A 906 22.73 -18.44 4.16
C GLU A 906 22.70 -19.79 4.89
N SER A 907 22.19 -20.84 4.24
CA SER A 907 22.21 -22.21 4.74
C SER A 907 23.34 -23.01 4.11
N HIS A 908 23.91 -23.96 4.86
CA HIS A 908 25.03 -24.77 4.42
C HIS A 908 24.96 -26.16 5.05
N TRP A 909 25.04 -27.21 4.24
CA TRP A 909 25.05 -28.60 4.69
C TRP A 909 26.22 -29.37 4.07
N ASN A 910 27.04 -29.96 4.94
CA ASN A 910 28.11 -30.88 4.57
C ASN A 910 28.45 -31.78 5.76
N HIS A 911 28.15 -33.08 5.67
CA HIS A 911 28.39 -34.05 6.76
C HIS A 911 29.87 -34.23 7.15
N ARG A 912 30.81 -33.75 6.32
CA ARG A 912 32.25 -33.86 6.53
C ARG A 912 32.84 -32.67 7.30
N LEU A 913 32.03 -31.67 7.62
CA LEU A 913 32.45 -30.45 8.31
C LEU A 913 31.72 -30.29 9.65
N PRO A 914 32.39 -29.76 10.70
CA PRO A 914 31.75 -29.54 11.99
C PRO A 914 30.76 -28.36 11.94
N PRO A 915 29.65 -28.39 12.71
CA PRO A 915 28.73 -27.26 12.84
C PRO A 915 29.44 -26.03 13.45
N GLY A 916 29.00 -24.84 13.06
CA GLY A 916 29.58 -23.56 13.52
C GLY A 916 29.06 -23.08 14.88
N ASP A 917 29.87 -22.29 15.59
CA ASP A 917 29.46 -21.67 16.87
C ASP A 917 28.62 -20.39 16.63
N VAL A 918 27.42 -20.35 17.20
CA VAL A 918 26.47 -19.23 17.16
C VAL A 918 27.09 -17.90 17.61
N ARG A 919 28.12 -17.93 18.46
CA ARG A 919 28.82 -16.71 18.94
C ARG A 919 29.40 -15.85 17.81
N TYR A 920 29.69 -16.43 16.65
CA TYR A 920 30.20 -15.69 15.49
C TYR A 920 29.12 -14.93 14.70
N TYR A 921 27.82 -15.13 14.96
CA TYR A 921 26.76 -14.61 14.09
C TYR A 921 26.04 -13.34 14.60
N LYS A 922 26.57 -12.65 15.62
CA LYS A 922 25.90 -11.46 16.16
C LYS A 922 25.92 -10.26 15.19
N SER A 923 24.74 -9.87 14.73
CA SER A 923 24.51 -8.59 14.03
C SER A 923 24.54 -7.38 14.99
N PRO A 924 25.05 -6.21 14.55
CA PRO A 924 25.04 -4.99 15.35
C PRO A 924 23.77 -4.16 15.13
N PHE A 925 23.09 -3.77 16.22
CA PHE A 925 21.80 -3.04 16.21
C PHE A 925 21.66 -1.93 15.16
N LEU A 926 22.67 -1.06 14.98
CA LEU A 926 22.58 0.06 14.03
C LEU A 926 22.44 -0.41 12.58
N ARG A 927 23.04 -1.56 12.23
CA ARG A 927 22.91 -2.17 10.91
C ARG A 927 21.51 -2.76 10.73
N ASP A 928 20.99 -3.44 11.73
CA ASP A 928 19.68 -4.09 11.66
C ASP A 928 18.56 -3.05 11.66
N PHE A 929 18.70 -2.00 12.45
CA PHE A 929 17.86 -0.81 12.43
C PHE A 929 17.84 -0.17 11.03
N TRP A 930 19.00 0.07 10.41
CA TRP A 930 19.07 0.62 9.06
C TRP A 930 18.47 -0.33 8.02
N HIS A 931 18.80 -1.62 8.09
CA HIS A 931 18.31 -2.65 7.19
C HIS A 931 16.78 -2.77 7.22
N LEU A 932 16.19 -2.85 8.42
CA LEU A 932 14.75 -2.90 8.57
C LEU A 932 14.09 -1.62 8.04
N ASN A 933 14.63 -0.43 8.32
CA ASN A 933 14.05 0.82 7.81
C ASN A 933 14.14 0.94 6.28
N VAL A 934 15.22 0.48 5.64
CA VAL A 934 15.31 0.47 4.17
C VAL A 934 14.42 -0.61 3.55
N ALA A 935 14.29 -1.78 4.19
CA ALA A 935 13.33 -2.80 3.77
C ALA A 935 11.89 -2.29 3.88
N MET A 936 11.51 -1.64 4.99
CA MET A 936 10.22 -0.95 5.16
C MET A 936 9.97 0.08 4.06
N ALA A 937 10.98 0.88 3.69
CA ALA A 937 10.86 1.88 2.64
C ALA A 937 10.67 1.25 1.26
N THR A 938 11.40 0.18 0.98
CA THR A 938 11.31 -0.57 -0.27
C THR A 938 9.95 -1.24 -0.41
N SER A 939 9.49 -1.96 0.62
CA SER A 939 8.17 -2.61 0.64
C SER A 939 7.03 -1.59 0.60
N ASN A 940 7.15 -0.43 1.26
CA ASN A 940 6.16 0.65 1.17
C ASN A 940 6.08 1.27 -0.25
N ASN A 941 7.20 1.35 -0.97
CA ASN A 941 7.23 1.80 -2.36
C ASN A 941 6.75 0.72 -3.34
N ALA A 942 6.77 -0.56 -2.95
CA ALA A 942 6.25 -1.68 -3.74
C ALA A 942 4.72 -1.86 -3.64
N LEU A 943 4.04 -1.17 -2.72
CA LEU A 943 2.57 -1.14 -2.57
C LEU A 943 1.88 -0.27 -3.65
N ILE A 944 2.29 -0.44 -4.90
CA ILE A 944 1.72 0.24 -6.07
C ILE A 944 0.35 -0.40 -6.37
N PRO A 945 -0.71 0.39 -6.61
CA PRO A 945 -2.00 -0.16 -7.05
C PRO A 945 -1.83 -0.89 -8.38
N ASP A 946 -2.26 -2.15 -8.44
CA ASP A 946 -2.31 -2.94 -9.67
C ASP A 946 -3.43 -2.33 -10.55
N PRO A 947 -3.12 -1.72 -11.71
CA PRO A 947 -4.11 -0.96 -12.49
C PRO A 947 -5.23 -1.83 -13.05
N ASP A 948 -5.02 -3.15 -13.08
CA ASP A 948 -6.01 -4.12 -13.54
C ASP A 948 -6.81 -4.77 -12.39
N LYS A 949 -6.62 -4.32 -11.14
CA LYS A 949 -7.37 -4.77 -9.96
C LYS A 949 -8.12 -3.60 -9.34
N GLU A 950 -9.44 -3.59 -9.50
CA GLU A 950 -10.29 -2.64 -8.79
C GLU A 950 -10.32 -2.95 -7.28
N ASP A 951 -9.58 -2.18 -6.48
CA ASP A 951 -9.74 -2.14 -5.03
C ASP A 951 -10.92 -1.22 -4.67
N ILE A 952 -12.09 -1.83 -4.45
CA ILE A 952 -13.35 -1.16 -4.08
C ILE A 952 -13.30 -0.40 -2.74
N LEU A 953 -12.22 -0.57 -1.96
CA LEU A 953 -12.02 0.11 -0.67
C LEU A 953 -11.03 1.26 -0.79
N ALA A 954 -10.14 1.24 -1.80
CA ALA A 954 -9.20 2.32 -2.09
C ALA A 954 -9.94 3.61 -2.50
N SER A 955 -9.35 4.75 -2.17
CA SER A 955 -9.90 6.07 -2.49
C SER A 955 -8.78 7.06 -2.79
N LYS A 956 -9.05 8.00 -3.69
CA LYS A 956 -8.06 8.97 -4.16
C LYS A 956 -7.99 10.18 -3.22
N PRO A 957 -6.82 10.82 -3.05
CA PRO A 957 -6.67 11.92 -2.10
C PRO A 957 -7.65 13.10 -2.32
N LEU A 958 -7.98 13.40 -3.58
CA LEU A 958 -8.93 14.47 -3.95
C LEU A 958 -10.39 14.16 -3.58
N GLU A 959 -10.74 12.90 -3.33
CA GLU A 959 -12.09 12.46 -2.95
C GLU A 959 -12.38 12.71 -1.48
N TRP A 960 -11.35 12.78 -0.62
CA TRP A 960 -11.52 12.86 0.83
C TRP A 960 -12.11 14.19 1.33
N PRO A 961 -11.61 15.39 0.94
CA PRO A 961 -12.07 16.66 1.52
C PRO A 961 -13.57 16.95 1.30
N PHE A 962 -14.18 16.32 0.30
CA PHE A 962 -15.59 16.46 -0.04
C PHE A 962 -16.44 15.22 0.29
N LEU A 963 -15.86 14.19 0.91
CA LEU A 963 -16.50 12.90 1.17
C LEU A 963 -17.15 12.32 -0.10
N HIS A 964 -16.38 12.07 -1.17
CA HIS A 964 -16.93 11.38 -2.34
C HIS A 964 -17.15 9.88 -2.08
N VAL A 965 -16.23 9.22 -1.39
CA VAL A 965 -16.26 7.79 -1.08
C VAL A 965 -16.13 7.62 0.43
N GLY A 966 -16.81 6.63 1.00
CA GLY A 966 -16.58 6.11 2.35
C GLY A 966 -16.15 4.64 2.29
N LEU A 967 -15.78 4.04 3.43
CA LEU A 967 -15.14 2.71 3.46
C LEU A 967 -15.94 1.73 4.34
N ARG A 968 -16.31 0.57 3.77
CA ARG A 968 -16.99 -0.54 4.46
C ARG A 968 -15.99 -1.28 5.37
N MET A 969 -16.16 -1.21 6.69
CA MET A 969 -15.16 -1.72 7.65
C MET A 969 -15.33 -3.20 8.05
N CYS A 970 -16.41 -3.86 7.63
CA CYS A 970 -16.70 -5.25 7.91
C CYS A 970 -17.59 -5.84 6.78
N GLY A 971 -18.04 -7.08 6.92
CA GLY A 971 -18.98 -7.68 5.96
C GLY A 971 -20.34 -6.96 5.97
N TRP A 972 -21.03 -6.99 4.83
CA TRP A 972 -22.25 -6.20 4.59
C TRP A 972 -23.56 -6.99 4.58
N GLY A 973 -23.53 -8.26 5.01
CA GLY A 973 -24.72 -9.11 5.08
C GLY A 973 -25.70 -8.71 6.20
N ASP A 974 -26.97 -9.05 6.06
CA ASP A 974 -28.02 -8.49 6.92
C ASP A 974 -27.93 -8.93 8.39
N ASN A 975 -27.46 -10.16 8.63
CA ASN A 975 -27.31 -10.75 9.97
C ASN A 975 -26.09 -10.27 10.77
N GLN A 976 -25.27 -9.35 10.25
CA GLN A 976 -24.09 -8.81 10.96
C GLN A 976 -24.18 -7.30 11.18
N THR A 977 -23.61 -6.82 12.29
CA THR A 977 -23.51 -5.39 12.59
C THR A 977 -22.51 -4.72 11.64
N LYS A 978 -22.95 -3.69 10.92
CA LYS A 978 -22.20 -2.98 9.87
C LYS A 978 -21.57 -1.71 10.40
N TYR A 979 -20.32 -1.45 10.05
CA TYR A 979 -19.59 -0.21 10.35
C TYR A 979 -19.09 0.45 9.06
N TYR A 980 -19.38 1.73 8.87
CA TYR A 980 -19.01 2.48 7.68
C TYR A 980 -18.17 3.70 8.08
N LEU A 981 -16.93 3.76 7.60
CA LEU A 981 -16.03 4.87 7.86
C LEU A 981 -16.38 6.04 6.94
N ILE A 982 -17.11 6.99 7.49
CA ILE A 982 -17.45 8.27 6.86
C ILE A 982 -17.42 9.41 7.89
N GLY A 983 -16.96 10.58 7.45
CA GLY A 983 -16.91 11.79 8.25
C GLY A 983 -18.28 12.44 8.47
N THR A 984 -18.40 13.32 9.47
CA THR A 984 -19.61 14.15 9.62
C THR A 984 -19.63 15.21 8.52
N PRO A 985 -20.59 15.19 7.55
CA PRO A 985 -20.49 16.02 6.34
C PRO A 985 -20.35 17.52 6.59
N ILE A 986 -21.03 18.05 7.61
CA ILE A 986 -20.93 19.49 7.97
C ILE A 986 -19.53 19.86 8.47
N ILE A 987 -18.85 18.98 9.21
CA ILE A 987 -17.49 19.21 9.69
C ILE A 987 -16.50 19.17 8.52
N TRP A 988 -16.63 18.19 7.63
CA TRP A 988 -15.70 18.00 6.51
C TRP A 988 -15.88 19.06 5.42
N TRP A 989 -17.11 19.33 4.99
CA TRP A 989 -17.37 20.39 4.01
C TRP A 989 -17.10 21.77 4.59
N GLY A 990 -17.47 22.02 5.85
CA GLY A 990 -17.15 23.27 6.57
C GLY A 990 -15.64 23.49 6.70
N GLY A 991 -14.89 22.44 7.08
CA GLY A 991 -13.42 22.43 7.13
C GLY A 991 -12.79 22.75 5.77
N THR A 992 -13.18 22.04 4.72
CA THR A 992 -12.66 22.25 3.36
C THR A 992 -13.00 23.64 2.81
N ILE A 993 -14.22 24.13 2.99
CA ILE A 993 -14.62 25.49 2.61
C ILE A 993 -13.84 26.53 3.43
N SER A 994 -13.57 26.28 4.71
CA SER A 994 -12.80 27.20 5.55
C SER A 994 -11.36 27.38 5.06
N LEU A 995 -10.73 26.36 4.48
CA LEU A 995 -9.38 26.50 3.90
C LEU A 995 -9.38 27.42 2.68
N ILE A 996 -10.38 27.30 1.81
CA ILE A 996 -10.56 28.17 0.65
C ILE A 996 -10.84 29.61 1.10
N LEU A 997 -11.80 29.80 2.01
CA LEU A 997 -12.15 31.12 2.57
C LEU A 997 -11.00 31.75 3.36
N GLY A 998 -10.19 30.96 4.06
CA GLY A 998 -9.02 31.43 4.81
C GLY A 998 -7.91 31.92 3.88
N THR A 999 -7.67 31.20 2.79
CA THR A 999 -6.76 31.64 1.72
C THR A 999 -7.23 32.95 1.10
N LEU A 1000 -8.52 33.04 0.75
CA LEU A 1000 -9.12 34.24 0.17
C LEU A 1000 -9.06 35.43 1.15
N ALA A 1001 -9.38 35.21 2.43
CA ALA A 1001 -9.30 36.23 3.47
C ALA A 1001 -7.87 36.75 3.65
N ALA A 1002 -6.88 35.86 3.75
CA ALA A 1002 -5.48 36.23 3.85
C ALA A 1002 -5.02 37.04 2.62
N LEU A 1003 -5.36 36.63 1.40
CA LEU A 1003 -5.08 37.37 0.18
C LEU A 1003 -5.72 38.76 0.18
N VAL A 1004 -7.00 38.87 0.56
CA VAL A 1004 -7.70 40.16 0.65
C VAL A 1004 -7.04 41.08 1.68
N TYR A 1005 -6.67 40.57 2.87
CA TYR A 1005 -5.97 41.38 3.87
C TYR A 1005 -4.58 41.82 3.38
N LEU A 1006 -3.79 40.94 2.76
CA LEU A 1006 -2.49 41.29 2.18
C LEU A 1006 -2.62 42.34 1.07
N MET A 1007 -3.60 42.21 0.18
CA MET A 1007 -3.89 43.21 -0.86
C MET A 1007 -4.28 44.57 -0.25
N ARG A 1008 -5.08 44.58 0.82
CA ARG A 1008 -5.52 45.80 1.50
C ARG A 1008 -4.39 46.44 2.31
N GLN A 1009 -3.53 45.65 2.94
CA GLN A 1009 -2.30 46.09 3.61
C GLN A 1009 -1.31 46.70 2.61
N GLN A 1010 -1.14 46.10 1.42
CA GLN A 1010 -0.33 46.66 0.34
C GLN A 1010 -0.90 48.00 -0.17
N ARG A 1011 -2.23 48.14 -0.18
CA ARG A 1011 -2.97 49.40 -0.42
C ARG A 1011 -3.01 50.35 0.79
N LYS A 1012 -2.26 50.06 1.87
CA LYS A 1012 -2.13 50.86 3.10
C LYS A 1012 -3.40 51.02 3.95
N TYR A 1013 -4.42 50.17 3.75
CA TYR A 1013 -5.49 50.02 4.73
C TYR A 1013 -4.97 49.28 5.98
N GLN A 1014 -5.31 49.79 7.15
CA GLN A 1014 -5.06 49.11 8.44
C GLN A 1014 -6.38 48.51 8.93
N ASP A 1015 -6.52 47.19 8.80
CA ASP A 1015 -7.76 46.47 9.16
C ASP A 1015 -7.78 45.96 10.61
N MET A 1016 -6.61 45.74 11.20
CA MET A 1016 -6.42 45.12 12.51
C MET A 1016 -5.26 45.79 13.25
N GLU A 1017 -5.22 45.69 14.57
CA GLU A 1017 -4.02 46.03 15.33
C GLU A 1017 -2.89 45.03 14.99
N PRO A 1018 -1.60 45.41 14.95
CA PRO A 1018 -0.50 44.49 14.61
C PRO A 1018 -0.52 43.19 15.42
N ARG A 1019 -0.93 43.24 16.69
CA ARG A 1019 -1.09 42.04 17.53
C ARG A 1019 -2.19 41.09 17.05
N GLU A 1020 -3.33 41.64 16.63
CA GLU A 1020 -4.46 40.86 16.10
C GLU A 1020 -4.06 40.22 14.75
N TRP A 1021 -3.28 40.96 13.94
CA TRP A 1021 -2.71 40.45 12.69
C TRP A 1021 -1.71 39.30 12.88
N ASP A 1022 -0.76 39.44 13.81
CA ASP A 1022 0.22 38.38 14.11
C ASP A 1022 -0.48 37.12 14.64
N HIS A 1023 -1.52 37.27 15.46
CA HIS A 1023 -2.34 36.16 15.95
C HIS A 1023 -3.11 35.46 14.82
N PHE A 1024 -3.78 36.24 13.95
CA PHE A 1024 -4.47 35.72 12.77
C PHE A 1024 -3.51 34.94 11.85
N LEU A 1025 -2.34 35.51 11.55
CA LEU A 1025 -1.33 34.84 10.75
C LEU A 1025 -0.77 33.58 11.44
N TYR A 1026 -0.51 33.61 12.74
CA TYR A 1026 0.02 32.44 13.46
C TYR A 1026 -0.95 31.26 13.41
N VAL A 1027 -2.21 31.46 13.79
CA VAL A 1027 -3.21 30.37 13.79
C VAL A 1027 -3.51 29.92 12.35
N GLY A 1028 -3.64 30.87 11.42
CA GLY A 1028 -3.81 30.59 9.99
C GLY A 1028 -2.66 29.79 9.38
N LYS A 1029 -1.41 30.09 9.73
CA LYS A 1029 -0.22 29.33 9.30
C LYS A 1029 -0.23 27.90 9.85
N ILE A 1030 -0.46 27.73 11.16
CA ILE A 1030 -0.48 26.39 11.78
C ILE A 1030 -1.56 25.51 11.15
N ALA A 1031 -2.75 26.05 10.91
CA ALA A 1031 -3.84 25.32 10.27
C ALA A 1031 -3.60 25.08 8.76
N MET A 1032 -3.18 26.10 7.99
CA MET A 1032 -2.98 25.94 6.54
C MET A 1032 -1.75 25.08 6.21
N LEU A 1033 -0.58 25.38 6.79
CA LEU A 1033 0.64 24.59 6.56
C LEU A 1033 0.50 23.18 7.11
N GLY A 1034 -0.19 23.02 8.25
CA GLY A 1034 -0.49 21.71 8.80
C GLY A 1034 -1.34 20.87 7.85
N TRP A 1035 -2.41 21.45 7.28
CA TRP A 1035 -3.21 20.78 6.26
C TRP A 1035 -2.39 20.44 5.01
N LEU A 1036 -1.62 21.41 4.47
CA LEU A 1036 -0.80 21.22 3.27
C LEU A 1036 0.23 20.10 3.44
N PHE A 1037 1.00 20.09 4.55
CA PHE A 1037 2.01 19.05 4.79
C PHE A 1037 1.40 17.66 4.98
N HIS A 1038 0.16 17.53 5.45
CA HIS A 1038 -0.50 16.23 5.57
C HIS A 1038 -1.31 15.83 4.33
N PHE A 1039 -1.71 16.77 3.47
CA PHE A 1039 -2.49 16.49 2.26
C PHE A 1039 -1.64 16.31 1.01
N VAL A 1040 -0.74 17.25 0.73
CA VAL A 1040 0.02 17.33 -0.53
C VAL A 1040 0.88 16.09 -0.80
N PRO A 1041 1.56 15.47 0.20
CA PRO A 1041 2.32 14.24 -0.07
C PRO A 1041 1.47 13.11 -0.65
N PHE A 1042 0.21 12.95 -0.24
CA PHE A 1042 -0.67 11.92 -0.79
C PHE A 1042 -1.01 12.16 -2.26
N LEU A 1043 -1.02 13.41 -2.75
CA LEU A 1043 -1.19 13.72 -4.18
C LEU A 1043 0.00 13.27 -5.06
N ILE A 1044 1.16 13.03 -4.44
CA ILE A 1044 2.42 12.67 -5.12
C ILE A 1044 2.72 11.17 -4.95
N MET A 1045 2.14 10.51 -3.95
CA MET A 1045 2.38 9.11 -3.63
C MET A 1045 1.70 8.14 -4.61
N GLY A 1046 2.50 7.40 -5.38
CA GLY A 1046 2.05 6.33 -6.29
C GLY A 1046 1.72 4.98 -5.61
N ARG A 1047 1.15 4.99 -4.40
CA ARG A 1047 0.77 3.78 -3.64
C ARG A 1047 -0.72 3.78 -3.29
N VAL A 1048 -1.23 2.63 -2.85
CA VAL A 1048 -2.64 2.51 -2.40
C VAL A 1048 -2.92 3.44 -1.22
N THR A 1049 -4.08 4.10 -1.25
CA THR A 1049 -4.55 5.05 -0.23
C THR A 1049 -6.03 4.84 0.12
N TYR A 1050 -6.37 5.17 1.37
CA TYR A 1050 -7.69 4.95 1.98
C TYR A 1050 -8.14 6.20 2.75
N ILE A 1051 -9.44 6.44 2.89
CA ILE A 1051 -10.01 7.64 3.56
C ILE A 1051 -9.44 7.92 4.96
N HIS A 1052 -9.06 6.88 5.72
CA HIS A 1052 -8.46 7.05 7.05
C HIS A 1052 -7.17 7.89 7.03
N HIS A 1053 -6.44 7.95 5.90
CA HIS A 1053 -5.25 8.77 5.73
C HIS A 1053 -5.52 10.28 5.82
N TYR A 1054 -6.76 10.72 5.57
CA TYR A 1054 -7.16 12.12 5.72
C TYR A 1054 -7.45 12.52 7.17
N LEU A 1055 -7.59 11.58 8.11
CA LEU A 1055 -8.02 11.91 9.48
C LEU A 1055 -7.03 12.79 10.27
N PRO A 1056 -5.69 12.67 10.11
CA PRO A 1056 -4.75 13.64 10.65
C PRO A 1056 -4.86 15.01 9.95
N THR A 1057 -5.11 15.02 8.65
CA THR A 1057 -5.28 16.21 7.81
C THR A 1057 -6.54 17.01 8.18
N LEU A 1058 -7.64 16.31 8.47
CA LEU A 1058 -8.93 16.86 8.90
C LEU A 1058 -8.77 17.77 10.12
N TYR A 1059 -7.90 17.41 11.07
CA TYR A 1059 -7.67 18.18 12.30
C TYR A 1059 -7.28 19.65 12.02
N PHE A 1060 -6.41 19.86 11.04
CA PHE A 1060 -5.97 21.20 10.64
C PHE A 1060 -7.09 22.00 9.94
N SER A 1061 -7.97 21.33 9.19
CA SER A 1061 -9.16 21.97 8.62
C SER A 1061 -10.20 22.35 9.69
N VAL A 1062 -10.34 21.56 10.76
CA VAL A 1062 -11.16 21.87 11.93
C VAL A 1062 -10.60 23.08 12.71
N LEU A 1063 -9.28 23.18 12.86
CA LEU A 1063 -8.63 24.36 13.43
C LEU A 1063 -8.85 25.62 12.56
N MET A 1064 -8.76 25.51 11.23
CA MET A 1064 -9.06 26.63 10.32
C MET A 1064 -10.54 27.06 10.43
N PHE A 1065 -11.47 26.11 10.47
CA PHE A 1065 -12.90 26.43 10.56
C PHE A 1065 -13.26 27.12 11.88
N GLY A 1066 -12.70 26.62 13.00
CA GLY A 1066 -12.78 27.30 14.29
C GLY A 1066 -12.19 28.72 14.24
N HIS A 1067 -11.01 28.88 13.64
CA HIS A 1067 -10.33 30.17 13.52
C HIS A 1067 -11.11 31.22 12.72
N LEU A 1068 -11.69 30.85 11.56
CA LEU A 1068 -12.44 31.80 10.74
C LEU A 1068 -13.76 32.23 11.36
N LEU A 1069 -14.48 31.32 12.01
CA LEU A 1069 -15.68 31.69 12.77
C LEU A 1069 -15.32 32.57 13.98
N ASP A 1070 -14.19 32.32 14.62
CA ASP A 1070 -13.69 33.19 15.69
C ASP A 1070 -13.43 34.61 15.19
N HIS A 1071 -12.70 34.74 14.08
CA HIS A 1071 -12.31 36.01 13.48
C HIS A 1071 -13.50 36.80 12.91
N PHE A 1072 -14.33 36.17 12.08
CA PHE A 1072 -15.43 36.86 11.39
C PHE A 1072 -16.70 37.02 12.23
N VAL A 1073 -16.92 36.16 13.24
CA VAL A 1073 -18.16 36.14 14.04
C VAL A 1073 -17.90 36.45 15.51
N PHE A 1074 -17.17 35.60 16.23
CA PHE A 1074 -17.17 35.65 17.70
C PHE A 1074 -16.39 36.84 18.27
N THR A 1075 -15.23 37.16 17.70
CA THR A 1075 -14.42 38.34 18.07
C THR A 1075 -14.82 39.61 17.30
N SER A 1076 -15.67 39.48 16.27
CA SER A 1076 -16.09 40.59 15.43
C SER A 1076 -16.81 41.69 16.23
N ARG A 1077 -16.21 42.89 16.21
CA ARG A 1077 -16.75 44.10 16.87
C ARG A 1077 -18.00 44.66 16.18
N ARG A 1078 -18.36 44.15 14.99
CA ARG A 1078 -19.52 44.61 14.19
C ARG A 1078 -20.82 43.86 14.49
N LEU A 1079 -20.75 42.66 15.09
CA LEU A 1079 -21.91 41.83 15.35
C LEU A 1079 -22.37 41.96 16.81
N SER A 1080 -23.69 41.96 17.03
CA SER A 1080 -24.26 41.93 18.37
C SER A 1080 -24.00 40.58 19.06
N ASP A 1081 -23.90 40.58 20.39
CA ASP A 1081 -23.65 39.33 21.12
C ASP A 1081 -24.81 38.32 20.99
N ARG A 1082 -26.05 38.80 20.78
CA ARG A 1082 -27.19 37.95 20.40
C ARG A 1082 -26.93 37.26 19.05
N THR A 1083 -26.44 37.98 18.05
CA THR A 1083 -26.09 37.42 16.74
C THR A 1083 -25.00 36.35 16.87
N LYS A 1084 -23.96 36.60 17.68
CA LYS A 1084 -22.88 35.63 17.94
C LYS A 1084 -23.42 34.35 18.59
N GLN A 1085 -24.26 34.48 19.61
CA GLN A 1085 -24.92 33.35 20.27
C GLN A 1085 -25.82 32.56 19.33
N ILE A 1086 -26.58 33.22 18.45
CA ILE A 1086 -27.42 32.57 17.44
C ILE A 1086 -26.56 31.79 16.44
N VAL A 1087 -25.50 32.39 15.87
CA VAL A 1087 -24.61 31.70 14.92
C VAL A 1087 -23.90 30.51 15.59
N PHE A 1088 -23.42 30.68 16.83
CA PHE A 1088 -22.84 29.58 17.61
C PHE A 1088 -23.87 28.46 17.83
N GLY A 1089 -25.08 28.78 18.29
CA GLY A 1089 -26.16 27.81 18.53
C GLY A 1089 -26.58 27.05 17.28
N VAL A 1090 -26.75 27.73 16.15
CA VAL A 1090 -27.06 27.10 14.85
C VAL A 1090 -25.94 26.18 14.39
N THR A 1091 -24.67 26.61 14.52
CA THR A 1091 -23.51 25.79 14.12
C THR A 1091 -23.37 24.54 15.00
N VAL A 1092 -23.54 24.68 16.32
CA VAL A 1092 -23.56 23.58 17.28
C VAL A 1092 -24.71 22.61 16.99
N PHE A 1093 -25.92 23.12 16.76
CA PHE A 1093 -27.08 22.31 16.40
C PHE A 1093 -26.86 21.52 15.11
N ALA A 1094 -26.30 22.14 14.08
CA ALA A 1094 -25.98 21.49 12.82
C ALA A 1094 -24.96 20.35 12.98
N ILE A 1095 -23.88 20.58 13.75
CA ILE A 1095 -22.86 19.57 14.05
C ILE A 1095 -23.45 18.39 14.84
N VAL A 1096 -24.14 18.67 15.96
CA VAL A 1096 -24.70 17.63 16.85
C VAL A 1096 -25.84 16.87 16.16
N GLY A 1097 -26.71 17.56 15.43
CA GLY A 1097 -27.81 16.95 14.67
C GLY A 1097 -27.29 16.01 13.57
N THR A 1098 -26.25 16.42 12.84
CA THR A 1098 -25.64 15.58 11.79
C THR A 1098 -24.88 14.41 12.39
N PHE A 1099 -24.13 14.61 13.47
CA PHE A 1099 -23.52 13.51 14.24
C PHE A 1099 -24.59 12.51 14.71
N TRP A 1100 -25.69 12.99 15.28
CA TRP A 1100 -26.77 12.12 15.74
C TRP A 1100 -27.43 11.38 14.58
N TRP A 1101 -27.60 12.01 13.41
CA TRP A 1101 -28.10 11.36 12.21
C TRP A 1101 -27.20 10.18 11.79
N PHE A 1102 -25.90 10.42 11.66
CA PHE A 1102 -24.93 9.42 11.19
C PHE A 1102 -24.41 8.46 12.27
N ARG A 1103 -24.78 8.63 13.55
CA ARG A 1103 -24.27 7.84 14.70
C ARG A 1103 -24.23 6.32 14.48
N GLY A 1104 -25.19 5.78 13.72
CA GLY A 1104 -25.28 4.35 13.40
C GLY A 1104 -24.05 3.80 12.69
N VAL A 1105 -23.41 4.57 11.79
CA VAL A 1105 -22.26 4.09 11.00
C VAL A 1105 -21.02 3.81 11.87
N ALA A 1106 -20.90 4.49 13.02
CA ALA A 1106 -19.79 4.32 13.97
C ALA A 1106 -20.15 3.47 15.20
N TRP A 1107 -21.42 3.47 15.65
CA TRP A 1107 -21.89 2.60 16.76
C TRP A 1107 -22.43 1.24 16.30
N GLY A 1108 -22.53 1.02 14.99
CA GLY A 1108 -22.92 -0.22 14.35
C GLY A 1108 -24.39 -0.23 13.94
N ILE A 1109 -24.65 -0.52 12.67
CA ILE A 1109 -25.99 -0.66 12.07
C ILE A 1109 -26.39 -2.15 12.10
N ASP A 1110 -27.59 -2.46 12.61
CA ASP A 1110 -28.11 -3.84 12.71
C ASP A 1110 -29.22 -4.09 11.70
N GLY A 1111 -29.39 -5.35 11.28
CA GLY A 1111 -30.41 -5.74 10.31
C GLY A 1111 -30.11 -5.32 8.86
N PRO A 1112 -31.10 -5.43 7.96
CA PRO A 1112 -30.93 -5.13 6.54
C PRO A 1112 -30.59 -3.65 6.30
N ILE A 1113 -29.50 -3.39 5.58
CA ILE A 1113 -29.01 -2.00 5.42
C ILE A 1113 -30.01 -1.10 4.68
N ASN A 1114 -30.84 -1.68 3.81
CA ASN A 1114 -31.83 -0.96 3.00
C ASN A 1114 -33.04 -0.46 3.82
N GLU A 1115 -33.24 -0.93 5.05
CA GLU A 1115 -34.25 -0.39 5.98
C GLU A 1115 -33.82 0.95 6.63
N HIS A 1116 -32.51 1.21 6.71
CA HIS A 1116 -31.93 2.39 7.36
C HIS A 1116 -31.91 3.59 6.42
N TRP A 1117 -33.08 4.18 6.16
CA TRP A 1117 -33.25 5.30 5.21
C TRP A 1117 -32.43 6.55 5.55
N GLY A 1118 -32.14 7.36 4.52
CA GLY A 1118 -31.57 8.70 4.68
C GLY A 1118 -30.07 8.78 4.99
N LEU A 1119 -29.32 7.68 4.89
CA LEU A 1119 -27.85 7.66 5.07
C LEU A 1119 -27.07 8.02 3.79
N LYS A 1120 -27.61 7.74 2.59
CA LYS A 1120 -26.97 8.02 1.29
C LYS A 1120 -27.23 9.48 0.84
N TRP A 1121 -26.52 10.46 1.41
CA TRP A 1121 -26.62 11.88 0.98
C TRP A 1121 -25.88 12.17 -0.34
N ARG A 1122 -24.98 11.27 -0.77
CA ARG A 1122 -24.33 11.30 -2.09
C ARG A 1122 -24.51 9.95 -2.77
N SER A 1123 -24.75 9.95 -4.08
CA SER A 1123 -24.93 8.73 -4.88
C SER A 1123 -23.71 7.79 -4.82
N THR A 1124 -22.50 8.36 -4.72
CA THR A 1124 -21.22 7.65 -4.63
C THR A 1124 -20.96 6.96 -3.29
N TRP A 1125 -21.81 7.14 -2.28
CA TRP A 1125 -21.69 6.41 -1.02
C TRP A 1125 -22.31 5.02 -1.16
N ASN A 1126 -21.44 4.01 -1.25
CA ASN A 1126 -21.78 2.58 -1.29
C ASN A 1126 -22.28 2.05 0.07
N ILE A 1127 -23.24 2.73 0.70
CA ILE A 1127 -23.84 2.34 1.98
C ILE A 1127 -24.90 1.25 1.78
N TYR A 1128 -25.88 1.48 0.90
CA TYR A 1128 -26.92 0.50 0.58
C TYR A 1128 -26.39 -0.63 -0.31
N ASN A 1129 -27.09 -1.75 -0.33
CA ASN A 1129 -26.91 -2.77 -1.36
C ASN A 1129 -27.83 -2.40 -2.52
N GLU A 1130 -27.25 -2.28 -3.71
CA GLU A 1130 -27.95 -2.01 -4.98
C GLU A 1130 -28.58 -3.29 -5.55
#